data_AF-A0A359E9D1-F1
#
_entry.id   AF-A0A359E9D1-F1
#
_cell.length_a   1.000
_cell.length_b   1.000
_cell.length_c   1.000
_cell.angle_alpha   90.00
_cell.angle_beta   90.00
_cell.angle_gamma   90.00
#
_symmetry.space_group_name_H-M   'P 1'
#
loop_
_entity.id
_entity.type
_entity.pdbx_description
1 polymer ?
#
loop_
_entity_poly.entity_id
_entity_poly.type
_entity_poly.pdbx_seq_one_letter_code
_entity_poly.pdbx_strand_id
1 'polypeptide(L)'
;LGTITKSYSTSDATGTANNVGGLIGFSYDNVENSYATGSVSGDTNVGGFAGNYNSGTVSNSYSTGAVTGSSNVGGFIGQKYISAAATNSFWDTQSSGQAAATGTGSTTGITGKTTTEMQTQSTFTDAGWDFTDIWAMSGYPSLKAFVGNTAPVVTNAVADFSVYEDSSVDPINFTDVFSDNEDNDADLTYSLVSNTNTSLVFTSVDNTQDILGFLLQSNANGSTDITIQAEDSEGLTVQHSFTLTVNPVNDGPVFTLAGNQSSNEDAGDQTVENFLTVSSKGAADESDQALSLTVESDNEALFLTQPSIDLNTGTLNYTASSDSSGTATVTVTLSDDGGTGNGGSDQTVKTFVITVNPVNDAPYAEITYGNPVVLNTSGLFSQALFIAYFEPGPSNESGQKPLEYAVSTEDSSLFEVQPEIVIAGTGYSGGYEYAGTLTFTPLPDTTGVAVVSVKVIDDGGTDNGGEDSYEIGFTITINQGNRAPLASNAGITGYPKTGETIAATYDFEDADGDANAGASFQWYRKVYGEYGSSSEAKIDGATDSLYIITSTDNFNDLRVEVVPFDGTAYGDTITSGYVKANPFEGGSGTEADPYLISMADQLNAMRDVYSEQPNNLDGHFKLINDINLDVAPYNEGEGWIPITRGESVWFLGSLDGDNHTITGLYINSTAQQEYVGLIGGHSGTVRNLKLEEVNLRGTTNYNYVGPIGYVSGGTVSNVHVTGTVSGPTAGGIAGALWNDGSITESSFDGTVTGTVVGGIAGDIETDGVDNTFISKSYSTGSVSGERAGGIVGSVTDGGTISDSYSLATVSGSTFEGGIVSFNGATQTHNYFAGTLSDVESNTYWNTSGEQTTDVSTGAMKDSLTFADAGFDFANTWAIVTGDSISYPYLQNNPQIPIPGKELGNTTPIAANAAIAGTPKVGEVLAATYDFTDADGDANAGASFQWYRANDNAGTNEVEIMGATDSTYTPIPSDNFKYLRLDVTPSDGIESGEKVSSGYVLVSPFEGGSGTEADPFLITTAAQLDSIRTNIDDLGYITGHYKLNNDIDLNVAPYNQGNGWIPFKGSFGDGDFDGTFDGDNHTISGLYINSSDFELIGLFGFISGTIRNLKLTD
;
A
#
# COMPACT_ATOMS: atom_id res chain seq x y z
N LEU A 1 13.59 41.74 44.52
CA LEU A 1 13.37 40.63 45.47
C LEU A 1 13.78 39.41 44.71
N GLY A 2 14.92 38.86 45.09
CA GLY A 2 15.52 37.76 44.37
C GLY A 2 14.80 36.44 44.58
N THR A 3 15.31 35.42 43.90
CA THR A 3 14.97 34.03 44.17
C THR A 3 16.24 33.19 44.34
N ILE A 4 16.22 32.28 45.33
CA ILE A 4 17.22 31.22 45.48
C ILE A 4 16.48 29.88 45.43
N THR A 5 16.75 29.06 44.41
CA THR A 5 16.01 27.79 44.22
C THR A 5 16.92 26.60 43.93
N LYS A 6 16.49 25.39 44.30
CA LYS A 6 17.22 24.12 44.03
C LYS A 6 18.73 24.22 44.35
N SER A 7 19.10 24.84 45.47
CA SER A 7 20.51 25.17 45.80
C SER A 7 20.88 24.75 47.23
N TYR A 8 22.14 24.41 47.48
CA TYR A 8 22.58 23.96 48.81
C TYR A 8 24.03 24.25 49.17
N SER A 9 24.30 24.19 50.48
CA SER A 9 25.61 24.42 51.07
C SER A 9 25.99 23.29 52.04
N THR A 10 27.17 22.72 51.84
CA THR A 10 27.83 21.77 52.75
C THR A 10 28.96 22.40 53.57
N SER A 11 29.32 23.66 53.30
CA SER A 11 30.44 24.41 53.91
C SER A 11 30.22 24.83 55.38
N ASP A 12 31.29 24.88 56.17
CA ASP A 12 31.27 25.34 57.57
C ASP A 12 31.33 26.89 57.66
N ALA A 13 30.21 27.53 57.99
CA ALA A 13 30.08 28.98 58.08
C ALA A 13 30.56 29.53 59.44
N THR A 14 31.76 30.12 59.50
CA THR A 14 32.30 30.78 60.71
C THR A 14 32.48 32.28 60.53
N GLY A 15 31.83 33.10 61.36
CA GLY A 15 31.92 34.57 61.31
C GLY A 15 32.08 35.23 62.67
N THR A 16 32.77 36.37 62.72
CA THR A 16 32.86 37.24 63.92
C THR A 16 31.88 38.43 63.87
N ALA A 17 31.06 38.51 62.82
CA ALA A 17 30.09 39.56 62.56
C ALA A 17 28.66 39.17 63.00
N ASN A 18 27.70 40.04 62.72
CA ASN A 18 26.27 39.77 62.89
C ASN A 18 25.71 39.09 61.63
N ASN A 19 24.68 38.24 61.79
CA ASN A 19 23.93 37.57 60.72
C ASN A 19 24.76 36.49 59.99
N VAL A 20 24.97 35.34 60.65
CA VAL A 20 25.70 34.18 60.10
C VAL A 20 24.73 33.02 59.85
N GLY A 21 24.76 32.40 58.67
CA GLY A 21 23.95 31.24 58.34
C GLY A 21 24.61 30.31 57.33
N GLY A 22 24.19 29.04 57.31
CA GLY A 22 24.83 27.97 56.53
C GLY A 22 24.67 28.09 55.01
N LEU A 23 23.57 28.71 54.54
CA LEU A 23 23.37 29.08 53.13
C LEU A 23 23.23 30.60 52.94
N ILE A 24 22.67 31.32 53.91
CA ILE A 24 22.31 32.75 53.79
C ILE A 24 22.77 33.54 55.02
N GLY A 25 23.62 34.55 54.86
CA GLY A 25 23.91 35.51 55.94
C GLY A 25 22.70 36.40 56.25
N PHE A 26 22.23 37.13 55.23
CA PHE A 26 21.16 38.12 55.31
C PHE A 26 20.35 38.14 54.00
N SER A 27 19.01 38.24 54.05
CA SER A 27 18.16 38.28 52.85
C SER A 27 16.80 38.98 53.06
N TYR A 28 16.22 39.46 51.96
CA TYR A 28 14.86 40.01 51.83
C TYR A 28 13.92 39.12 50.98
N ASP A 29 14.41 37.97 50.53
CA ASP A 29 14.07 37.38 49.23
C ASP A 29 13.29 36.07 49.35
N ASN A 30 12.95 35.44 48.22
CA ASN A 30 12.25 34.16 48.22
C ASN A 30 13.25 33.02 48.05
N VAL A 31 13.14 31.99 48.89
CA VAL A 31 14.04 30.83 48.91
C VAL A 31 13.20 29.56 48.90
N GLU A 32 13.46 28.65 47.98
CA GLU A 32 12.64 27.45 47.77
C GLU A 32 13.50 26.21 47.47
N ASN A 33 13.05 25.03 47.91
CA ASN A 33 13.65 23.73 47.58
C ASN A 33 15.18 23.72 47.81
N SER A 34 15.64 24.19 48.97
CA SER A 34 17.06 24.49 49.24
C SER A 34 17.48 24.04 50.64
N TYR A 35 18.76 23.73 50.87
CA TYR A 35 19.19 23.17 52.17
C TYR A 35 20.61 23.53 52.62
N ALA A 36 20.87 23.37 53.93
CA ALA A 36 22.16 23.66 54.56
C ALA A 36 22.56 22.58 55.59
N THR A 37 23.71 21.93 55.39
CA THR A 37 24.19 20.84 56.26
C THR A 37 25.48 21.16 57.02
N GLY A 38 26.24 22.16 56.58
CA GLY A 38 27.49 22.57 57.24
C GLY A 38 27.26 23.30 58.57
N SER A 39 28.27 23.30 59.44
CA SER A 39 28.19 23.87 60.79
C SER A 39 28.19 25.40 60.75
N VAL A 40 27.49 26.04 61.68
CA VAL A 40 27.34 27.50 61.70
C VAL A 40 27.79 28.07 63.05
N SER A 41 28.73 29.00 63.03
CA SER A 41 29.34 29.63 64.20
C SER A 41 29.39 31.15 64.05
N GLY A 42 28.73 31.89 64.93
CA GLY A 42 28.66 33.35 64.89
C GLY A 42 28.44 33.99 66.25
N ASP A 43 28.46 35.33 66.35
CA ASP A 43 28.16 36.01 67.63
C ASP A 43 26.65 36.28 67.79
N THR A 44 26.08 37.10 66.90
CA THR A 44 24.68 37.56 66.99
C THR A 44 23.93 37.28 65.69
N ASN A 45 22.70 36.78 65.79
CA ASN A 45 21.84 36.32 64.68
C ASN A 45 22.49 35.14 63.93
N VAL A 46 22.38 33.93 64.50
CA VAL A 46 23.01 32.72 63.97
C VAL A 46 21.95 31.66 63.68
N GLY A 47 21.89 31.15 62.45
CA GLY A 47 20.88 30.16 62.04
C GLY A 47 21.44 29.06 61.14
N GLY A 48 21.03 27.81 61.34
CA GLY A 48 21.53 26.68 60.54
C GLY A 48 21.32 26.82 59.03
N PHE A 49 20.24 27.49 58.62
CA PHE A 49 19.96 27.86 57.24
C PHE A 49 20.31 29.33 56.94
N ALA A 50 19.72 30.27 57.70
CA ALA A 50 19.93 31.70 57.50
C ALA A 50 20.19 32.52 58.78
N GLY A 51 21.13 33.47 58.73
CA GLY A 51 21.42 34.35 59.85
C GLY A 51 20.28 35.33 60.17
N ASN A 52 19.84 36.10 59.18
CA ASN A 52 18.79 37.11 59.33
C ASN A 52 17.87 37.18 58.10
N TYR A 53 16.56 37.04 58.32
CA TYR A 53 15.54 36.96 57.28
C TYR A 53 14.49 38.06 57.50
N ASN A 54 14.50 39.06 56.60
CA ASN A 54 13.90 40.38 56.88
C ASN A 54 12.56 40.60 56.13
N SER A 55 12.45 40.08 54.90
CA SER A 55 11.17 39.91 54.17
C SER A 55 11.24 38.66 53.30
N GLY A 56 10.20 38.39 52.49
CA GLY A 56 10.18 37.26 51.55
C GLY A 56 9.67 35.96 52.16
N THR A 57 9.74 34.87 51.39
CA THR A 57 9.24 33.54 51.77
C THR A 57 10.38 32.51 51.76
N VAL A 58 10.50 31.68 52.80
CA VAL A 58 11.28 30.43 52.73
C VAL A 58 10.35 29.22 52.71
N SER A 59 10.41 28.41 51.65
CA SER A 59 9.55 27.25 51.39
C SER A 59 10.36 25.98 51.12
N ASN A 60 9.79 24.83 51.49
CA ASN A 60 10.33 23.49 51.18
C ASN A 60 11.85 23.37 51.40
N SER A 61 12.35 23.88 52.53
CA SER A 61 13.79 24.04 52.77
C SER A 61 14.18 23.51 54.16
N TYR A 62 15.42 23.04 54.33
CA TYR A 62 15.83 22.43 55.61
C TYR A 62 17.28 22.71 56.06
N SER A 63 17.54 22.55 57.36
CA SER A 63 18.90 22.53 57.92
C SER A 63 19.17 21.35 58.87
N THR A 64 20.43 20.89 58.88
CA THR A 64 20.93 19.85 59.80
C THR A 64 22.25 20.22 60.49
N GLY A 65 22.96 21.26 60.02
CA GLY A 65 24.24 21.66 60.57
C GLY A 65 24.19 22.15 62.02
N ALA A 66 25.25 21.89 62.79
CA ALA A 66 25.36 22.29 64.20
C ALA A 66 25.48 23.83 64.33
N VAL A 67 24.65 24.47 65.17
CA VAL A 67 24.56 25.93 65.26
C VAL A 67 25.04 26.44 66.62
N THR A 68 26.01 27.36 66.63
CA THR A 68 26.61 27.93 67.86
C THR A 68 26.67 29.46 67.80
N GLY A 69 26.29 30.15 68.87
CA GLY A 69 26.53 31.58 69.01
C GLY A 69 26.12 32.20 70.35
N SER A 70 26.30 33.52 70.48
CA SER A 70 26.09 34.29 71.72
C SER A 70 24.66 34.83 71.87
N SER A 71 24.00 35.19 70.77
CA SER A 71 22.74 35.93 70.77
C SER A 71 21.88 35.60 69.53
N ASN A 72 20.56 35.48 69.71
CA ASN A 72 19.60 35.13 68.65
C ASN A 72 20.05 33.91 67.82
N VAL A 73 20.18 32.75 68.47
CA VAL A 73 20.61 31.48 67.84
C VAL A 73 19.40 30.57 67.61
N GLY A 74 19.22 30.05 66.40
CA GLY A 74 18.13 29.13 66.03
C GLY A 74 18.58 28.00 65.12
N GLY A 75 17.87 26.87 65.15
CA GLY A 75 18.21 25.69 64.34
C GLY A 75 18.05 25.93 62.84
N PHE A 76 17.08 26.76 62.44
CA PHE A 76 16.85 27.15 61.04
C PHE A 76 17.28 28.61 60.79
N ILE A 77 16.78 29.58 61.56
CA ILE A 77 17.03 31.01 61.35
C ILE A 77 17.52 31.71 62.63
N GLY A 78 18.48 32.62 62.54
CA GLY A 78 18.90 33.44 63.68
C GLY A 78 17.85 34.46 64.09
N GLN A 79 17.57 35.43 63.21
CA GLN A 79 16.53 36.45 63.36
C GLN A 79 15.52 36.41 62.20
N LYS A 80 14.22 36.28 62.51
CA LYS A 80 13.13 36.30 61.51
C LYS A 80 12.14 37.43 61.80
N TYR A 81 12.01 38.38 60.89
CA TYR A 81 11.08 39.51 61.02
C TYR A 81 9.63 39.10 60.72
N ILE A 82 8.67 39.92 61.17
CA ILE A 82 7.22 39.69 60.94
C ILE A 82 6.82 39.81 59.46
N SER A 83 7.63 40.50 58.67
CA SER A 83 7.54 40.64 57.21
C SER A 83 8.09 39.43 56.43
N ALA A 84 8.73 38.47 57.10
CA ALA A 84 9.24 37.24 56.52
C ALA A 84 8.33 36.04 56.85
N ALA A 85 7.88 35.34 55.80
CA ALA A 85 7.09 34.12 55.92
C ALA A 85 7.98 32.86 55.83
N ALA A 86 7.46 31.74 56.32
CA ALA A 86 8.03 30.42 56.08
C ALA A 86 6.89 29.41 55.90
N THR A 87 7.11 28.36 55.13
CA THR A 87 6.16 27.25 54.93
C THR A 87 6.93 25.94 54.70
N ASN A 88 6.38 24.82 55.15
CA ASN A 88 6.85 23.46 54.86
C ASN A 88 8.38 23.27 55.06
N SER A 89 8.98 24.01 55.99
CA SER A 89 10.43 24.05 56.19
C SER A 89 10.80 23.39 57.50
N PHE A 90 12.00 22.78 57.58
CA PHE A 90 12.36 21.89 58.68
C PHE A 90 13.75 22.17 59.26
N TRP A 91 13.98 21.77 60.50
CA TRP A 91 15.34 21.57 61.01
C TRP A 91 15.42 20.32 61.88
N ASP A 92 16.58 19.66 61.82
CA ASP A 92 16.89 18.56 62.75
C ASP A 92 17.20 19.13 64.13
N THR A 93 16.34 18.82 65.09
CA THR A 93 16.41 19.28 66.50
C THR A 93 17.52 18.61 67.31
N GLN A 94 18.14 17.55 66.80
CA GLN A 94 19.16 16.74 67.45
C GLN A 94 20.56 17.07 66.91
N SER A 95 20.74 17.16 65.60
CA SER A 95 22.04 17.46 64.98
C SER A 95 22.40 18.95 65.04
N SER A 96 21.41 19.85 64.91
CA SER A 96 21.65 21.31 65.03
C SER A 96 22.05 21.75 66.43
N GLY A 97 21.72 20.95 67.45
CA GLY A 97 21.85 21.31 68.87
C GLY A 97 20.83 22.33 69.37
N GLN A 98 19.89 22.80 68.53
CA GLN A 98 18.99 23.91 68.84
C GLN A 98 17.52 23.49 68.98
N ALA A 99 16.94 23.79 70.15
CA ALA A 99 15.56 23.45 70.50
C ALA A 99 14.49 24.38 69.89
N ALA A 100 14.89 25.43 69.15
CA ALA A 100 13.98 26.42 68.55
C ALA A 100 14.34 26.72 67.10
N ALA A 101 13.33 26.87 66.24
CA ALA A 101 13.51 27.18 64.82
C ALA A 101 14.22 28.52 64.59
N THR A 102 13.78 29.53 65.36
CA THR A 102 14.22 30.92 65.27
C THR A 102 14.85 31.37 66.59
N GLY A 103 16.04 31.96 66.55
CA GLY A 103 16.65 32.57 67.73
C GLY A 103 15.89 33.79 68.24
N THR A 104 15.30 34.56 67.33
CA THR A 104 14.23 35.53 67.62
C THR A 104 13.30 35.69 66.43
N GLY A 105 12.01 35.93 66.67
CA GLY A 105 10.99 36.03 65.63
C GLY A 105 9.81 35.07 65.83
N SER A 106 9.09 34.78 64.74
CA SER A 106 8.03 33.77 64.72
C SER A 106 8.46 32.50 64.00
N THR A 107 8.30 31.36 64.68
CA THR A 107 8.56 30.00 64.16
C THR A 107 7.48 29.47 63.22
N THR A 108 6.39 30.21 62.97
CA THR A 108 5.28 29.76 62.11
C THR A 108 5.79 29.31 60.74
N GLY A 109 5.42 28.08 60.35
CA GLY A 109 5.77 27.46 59.08
C GLY A 109 7.12 26.74 59.04
N ILE A 110 7.86 26.75 60.16
CA ILE A 110 9.10 25.98 60.33
C ILE A 110 8.86 24.93 61.43
N THR A 111 9.06 23.66 61.11
CA THR A 111 8.75 22.53 62.02
C THR A 111 10.02 21.81 62.46
N GLY A 112 10.17 21.61 63.77
CA GLY A 112 11.30 20.87 64.33
C GLY A 112 11.06 19.38 64.23
N LYS A 113 12.04 18.64 63.72
CA LYS A 113 11.96 17.20 63.50
C LYS A 113 13.12 16.48 64.18
N THR A 114 12.93 15.21 64.51
CA THR A 114 14.02 14.31 64.91
C THR A 114 14.79 13.83 63.69
N THR A 115 16.02 13.35 63.86
CA THR A 115 16.84 12.77 62.79
C THR A 115 16.11 11.64 62.07
N THR A 116 15.38 10.79 62.79
CA THR A 116 14.59 9.70 62.19
C THR A 116 13.42 10.21 61.35
N GLU A 117 12.70 11.25 61.80
CA GLU A 117 11.64 11.85 60.98
C GLU A 117 12.21 12.58 59.75
N MET A 118 13.35 13.26 59.90
CA MET A 118 14.09 13.87 58.79
C MET A 118 14.65 12.84 57.80
N GLN A 119 14.66 11.56 58.18
CA GLN A 119 15.05 10.41 57.37
C GLN A 119 13.86 9.52 56.98
N THR A 120 12.64 10.07 57.01
CA THR A 120 11.40 9.38 56.59
C THR A 120 10.71 10.20 55.49
N GLN A 121 10.60 9.67 54.28
CA GLN A 121 10.06 10.39 53.11
C GLN A 121 8.64 10.95 53.32
N SER A 122 7.78 10.21 54.04
CA SER A 122 6.42 10.67 54.35
C SER A 122 6.39 11.97 55.15
N THR A 123 7.42 12.29 55.96
CA THR A 123 7.53 13.60 56.65
C THR A 123 7.47 14.78 55.68
N PHE A 124 7.92 14.58 54.45
CA PHE A 124 8.07 15.61 53.42
C PHE A 124 6.93 15.56 52.40
N THR A 125 6.49 14.37 51.96
CA THR A 125 5.32 14.25 51.08
C THR A 125 4.00 14.64 51.78
N ASP A 126 3.82 14.32 53.08
CA ASP A 126 2.71 14.84 53.90
C ASP A 126 2.72 16.38 54.00
N ALA A 127 3.89 17.01 53.79
CA ALA A 127 4.09 18.46 53.76
C ALA A 127 4.04 19.05 52.34
N GLY A 128 3.70 18.25 51.32
CA GLY A 128 3.60 18.70 49.93
C GLY A 128 4.95 18.96 49.25
N TRP A 129 6.01 18.23 49.63
CA TRP A 129 7.26 18.23 48.89
C TRP A 129 7.18 17.30 47.68
N ASP A 130 7.79 17.75 46.59
CA ASP A 130 7.80 17.09 45.28
C ASP A 130 8.98 16.09 45.19
N PHE A 131 8.67 14.80 45.18
CA PHE A 131 9.65 13.72 44.99
C PHE A 131 9.63 13.14 43.57
N THR A 132 8.95 13.80 42.62
CA THR A 132 8.98 13.44 41.20
C THR A 132 10.09 14.24 40.50
N ASP A 133 10.04 15.58 40.59
CA ASP A 133 10.88 16.50 39.81
C ASP A 133 12.01 17.18 40.61
N ILE A 134 12.01 17.05 41.95
CA ILE A 134 12.81 17.92 42.82
C ILE A 134 13.64 17.15 43.84
N TRP A 135 13.03 16.26 44.63
CA TRP A 135 13.68 15.57 45.74
C TRP A 135 13.80 14.06 45.50
N ALA A 136 14.97 13.51 45.82
CA ALA A 136 15.23 12.07 45.97
C ALA A 136 15.66 11.80 47.42
N MET A 137 15.66 10.54 47.89
CA MET A 137 15.89 10.27 49.32
C MET A 137 16.69 9.00 49.63
N SER A 138 17.98 9.18 49.96
CA SER A 138 18.83 8.14 50.53
C SER A 138 19.36 8.59 51.90
N GLY A 139 18.52 8.44 52.92
CA GLY A 139 18.73 9.05 54.23
C GLY A 139 17.93 10.35 54.36
N TYR A 140 18.57 11.52 54.25
CA TYR A 140 17.86 12.81 54.20
C TYR A 140 17.39 13.12 52.76
N PRO A 141 16.42 14.04 52.54
CA PRO A 141 16.08 14.51 51.21
C PRO A 141 17.28 15.21 50.54
N SER A 142 17.58 14.83 49.31
CA SER A 142 18.60 15.44 48.46
C SER A 142 17.96 15.87 47.14
N LEU A 143 18.45 16.94 46.52
CA LEU A 143 17.91 17.38 45.22
C LEU A 143 18.24 16.34 44.14
N LYS A 144 17.21 15.81 43.43
CA LYS A 144 17.34 14.68 42.48
C LYS A 144 18.42 14.92 41.42
N ALA A 145 18.56 16.17 40.95
CA ALA A 145 19.59 16.63 40.01
C ALA A 145 21.05 16.50 40.49
N PHE A 146 21.30 16.08 41.74
CA PHE A 146 22.63 15.80 42.29
C PHE A 146 22.79 14.34 42.76
N VAL A 147 21.85 13.46 42.44
CA VAL A 147 21.88 12.01 42.69
C VAL A 147 22.01 11.29 41.34
N GLY A 148 22.61 10.09 41.32
CA GLY A 148 22.77 9.28 40.10
C GLY A 148 21.80 8.11 40.08
N ASN A 149 21.25 7.80 38.90
CA ASN A 149 20.18 6.81 38.75
C ASN A 149 20.59 5.37 39.11
N THR A 150 19.64 4.57 39.59
CA THR A 150 19.76 3.11 39.79
C THR A 150 18.57 2.38 39.16
N ALA A 151 18.56 1.04 39.15
CA ALA A 151 17.60 0.25 38.37
C ALA A 151 16.44 -0.29 39.24
N PRO A 152 15.23 -0.50 38.67
CA PRO A 152 14.08 -0.98 39.42
C PRO A 152 14.27 -2.35 40.07
N VAL A 153 13.46 -2.64 41.09
CA VAL A 153 13.56 -3.88 41.89
C VAL A 153 12.24 -4.65 41.92
N VAL A 154 12.34 -5.99 42.00
CA VAL A 154 11.16 -6.85 42.24
C VAL A 154 10.81 -6.79 43.73
N THR A 155 9.65 -6.22 44.06
CA THR A 155 9.16 -6.07 45.43
C THR A 155 8.32 -7.27 45.88
N ASN A 156 7.40 -7.76 45.04
CA ASN A 156 6.64 -8.99 45.29
C ASN A 156 6.65 -9.90 44.05
N ALA A 157 7.38 -11.02 44.12
CA ALA A 157 7.46 -11.96 43.02
C ALA A 157 6.12 -12.68 42.75
N VAL A 158 5.69 -12.71 41.49
CA VAL A 158 4.58 -13.56 40.99
C VAL A 158 4.94 -15.04 41.22
N ALA A 159 3.97 -15.83 41.70
CA ALA A 159 4.11 -17.26 41.93
C ALA A 159 3.46 -18.10 40.82
N ASP A 160 3.97 -19.32 40.61
CA ASP A 160 3.42 -20.28 39.64
C ASP A 160 1.96 -20.65 39.95
N PHE A 161 1.12 -20.81 38.93
CA PHE A 161 -0.29 -21.16 39.09
C PHE A 161 -0.84 -22.04 37.96
N SER A 162 -2.06 -22.55 38.17
CA SER A 162 -2.70 -23.47 37.24
C SER A 162 -4.19 -23.19 37.08
N VAL A 163 -4.67 -23.29 35.84
CA VAL A 163 -6.08 -23.12 35.46
C VAL A 163 -6.58 -24.35 34.70
N TYR A 164 -7.88 -24.42 34.43
CA TYR A 164 -8.44 -25.36 33.44
C TYR A 164 -8.50 -24.67 32.07
N GLU A 165 -8.52 -25.44 30.99
CA GLU A 165 -8.89 -24.89 29.68
C GLU A 165 -10.33 -24.35 29.68
N ASP A 166 -10.64 -23.53 28.66
CA ASP A 166 -11.88 -22.74 28.50
C ASP A 166 -12.28 -21.85 29.70
N SER A 167 -11.37 -21.68 30.67
CA SER A 167 -11.52 -20.78 31.81
C SER A 167 -10.90 -19.40 31.53
N SER A 168 -11.51 -18.33 32.08
CA SER A 168 -10.90 -17.01 32.13
C SER A 168 -9.80 -16.92 33.19
N VAL A 169 -8.75 -16.14 32.93
CA VAL A 169 -7.66 -15.87 33.87
C VAL A 169 -7.67 -14.39 34.26
N ASP A 170 -7.56 -14.09 35.55
CA ASP A 170 -7.47 -12.70 36.04
C ASP A 170 -6.11 -12.07 35.65
N PRO A 171 -6.06 -10.80 35.21
CA PRO A 171 -4.79 -10.11 34.91
C PRO A 171 -3.89 -9.90 36.13
N ILE A 172 -2.58 -9.83 35.90
CA ILE A 172 -1.58 -9.49 36.93
C ILE A 172 -1.24 -8.00 36.83
N ASN A 173 -1.32 -7.28 37.94
CA ASN A 173 -0.88 -5.88 38.06
C ASN A 173 0.65 -5.80 38.29
N PHE A 174 1.35 -4.97 37.52
CA PHE A 174 2.81 -4.78 37.61
C PHE A 174 3.23 -3.88 38.77
N THR A 175 2.39 -2.93 39.19
CA THR A 175 2.68 -2.05 40.35
C THR A 175 2.65 -2.79 41.69
N ASP A 176 2.07 -4.00 41.74
CA ASP A 176 2.21 -4.91 42.88
C ASP A 176 3.57 -5.68 42.85
N VAL A 177 4.28 -5.70 41.72
CA VAL A 177 5.44 -6.60 41.46
C VAL A 177 6.79 -5.88 41.48
N PHE A 178 6.84 -4.64 40.97
CA PHE A 178 8.07 -3.84 40.82
C PHE A 178 7.98 -2.52 41.59
N SER A 179 9.12 -1.91 41.93
CA SER A 179 9.21 -0.51 42.38
C SER A 179 10.58 0.10 42.09
N ASP A 180 10.70 1.42 42.24
CA ASP A 180 12.00 2.13 42.25
C ASP A 180 12.23 2.94 43.56
N ASN A 181 13.39 3.62 43.69
CA ASN A 181 13.72 4.54 44.80
C ASN A 181 13.97 5.98 44.33
N GLU A 182 14.45 6.14 43.10
CA GLU A 182 14.75 7.43 42.48
C GLU A 182 13.57 7.89 41.59
N ASP A 183 12.86 6.94 40.97
CA ASP A 183 11.63 7.18 40.19
C ASP A 183 10.36 6.75 40.92
N ASN A 184 9.21 7.07 40.32
CA ASN A 184 7.87 6.77 40.82
C ASN A 184 7.32 5.53 40.08
N ASP A 185 6.74 4.59 40.82
CA ASP A 185 6.34 3.27 40.30
C ASP A 185 5.36 3.34 39.11
N ALA A 186 4.60 4.43 38.98
CA ALA A 186 3.66 4.68 37.88
C ALA A 186 4.29 5.29 36.61
N ASP A 187 5.58 5.63 36.64
CA ASP A 187 6.36 6.11 35.49
C ASP A 187 7.25 5.00 34.88
N LEU A 188 7.29 3.82 35.52
CA LEU A 188 7.96 2.62 35.00
C LEU A 188 7.23 2.07 33.77
N THR A 189 7.98 1.49 32.83
CA THR A 189 7.39 0.84 31.64
C THR A 189 7.59 -0.67 31.65
N TYR A 190 6.55 -1.43 31.30
CA TYR A 190 6.55 -2.89 31.39
C TYR A 190 6.56 -3.57 30.02
N SER A 191 7.16 -4.77 29.93
CA SER A 191 7.17 -5.57 28.71
C SER A 191 7.19 -7.09 28.96
N LEU A 192 6.71 -7.84 27.97
CA LEU A 192 6.79 -9.30 27.93
C LEU A 192 8.08 -9.72 27.23
N VAL A 193 9.00 -10.35 27.96
CA VAL A 193 10.29 -10.83 27.44
C VAL A 193 10.14 -12.18 26.73
N SER A 194 9.34 -13.09 27.30
CA SER A 194 9.12 -14.41 26.72
C SER A 194 7.83 -15.07 27.20
N ASN A 195 7.23 -15.89 26.34
CA ASN A 195 6.23 -16.90 26.66
C ASN A 195 6.61 -18.16 25.87
N THR A 196 6.90 -19.27 26.55
CA THR A 196 7.50 -20.47 25.91
C THR A 196 6.56 -21.28 25.02
N ASN A 197 5.24 -21.09 25.15
CA ASN A 197 4.22 -21.87 24.46
C ASN A 197 3.01 -20.98 24.13
N THR A 198 3.20 -20.08 23.17
CA THR A 198 2.16 -19.16 22.68
C THR A 198 1.00 -19.86 21.96
N SER A 199 1.17 -21.12 21.58
CA SER A 199 0.12 -22.04 21.11
C SER A 199 -0.79 -22.58 22.21
N LEU A 200 -0.48 -22.34 23.49
CA LEU A 200 -1.31 -22.70 24.65
C LEU A 200 -1.98 -21.46 25.25
N VAL A 201 -1.19 -20.40 25.47
CA VAL A 201 -1.68 -19.14 26.05
C VAL A 201 -1.09 -17.96 25.28
N PHE A 202 -1.95 -17.09 24.77
CA PHE A 202 -1.55 -15.76 24.29
C PHE A 202 -1.49 -14.78 25.47
N THR A 203 -0.49 -13.90 25.48
CA THR A 203 -0.18 -13.00 26.60
C THR A 203 0.11 -11.59 26.10
N SER A 204 -0.49 -10.58 26.72
CA SER A 204 -0.41 -9.17 26.29
C SER A 204 -0.19 -8.23 27.47
N VAL A 205 0.70 -7.24 27.30
CA VAL A 205 0.94 -6.16 28.27
C VAL A 205 0.11 -4.93 27.89
N ASP A 206 -0.57 -4.33 28.86
CA ASP A 206 -1.26 -3.03 28.74
C ASP A 206 -0.66 -2.02 29.74
N ASN A 207 0.29 -1.20 29.26
CA ASN A 207 0.91 -0.08 29.99
C ASN A 207 -0.03 1.14 30.14
N THR A 208 -1.34 1.01 29.91
CA THR A 208 -2.35 2.03 30.26
C THR A 208 -3.19 1.63 31.47
N GLN A 209 -3.01 0.38 31.94
CA GLN A 209 -3.66 -0.22 33.11
C GLN A 209 -2.67 -0.97 34.01
N ASP A 210 -1.39 -0.97 33.64
CA ASP A 210 -0.27 -1.66 34.29
C ASP A 210 -0.50 -3.16 34.50
N ILE A 211 -1.07 -3.84 33.50
CA ILE A 211 -1.42 -5.27 33.59
C ILE A 211 -0.80 -6.17 32.51
N LEU A 212 -0.55 -7.43 32.91
CA LEU A 212 -0.40 -8.58 32.02
C LEU A 212 -1.74 -9.32 31.90
N GLY A 213 -2.30 -9.35 30.70
CA GLY A 213 -3.50 -10.13 30.34
C GLY A 213 -3.16 -11.47 29.66
N PHE A 214 -4.08 -12.43 29.75
CA PHE A 214 -3.95 -13.79 29.23
C PHE A 214 -5.19 -14.18 28.40
N LEU A 215 -4.98 -15.01 27.37
CA LEU A 215 -6.02 -15.66 26.59
C LEU A 215 -5.62 -17.11 26.30
N LEU A 216 -6.31 -18.08 26.89
CA LEU A 216 -6.10 -19.50 26.62
C LEU A 216 -6.54 -19.83 25.19
N GLN A 217 -5.93 -20.85 24.57
CA GLN A 217 -6.53 -21.53 23.41
C GLN A 217 -7.53 -22.58 23.91
N SER A 218 -8.65 -22.76 23.20
CA SER A 218 -9.63 -23.81 23.49
C SER A 218 -9.08 -25.19 23.12
N ASN A 219 -9.48 -26.22 23.89
CA ASN A 219 -9.10 -27.61 23.68
C ASN A 219 -7.55 -27.80 23.60
N ALA A 220 -6.82 -27.09 24.46
CA ALA A 220 -5.37 -27.03 24.51
C ALA A 220 -4.86 -27.04 25.97
N ASN A 221 -4.17 -28.13 26.34
CA ASN A 221 -3.60 -28.35 27.66
C ASN A 221 -2.06 -28.34 27.65
N GLY A 222 -1.44 -28.13 28.82
CA GLY A 222 0.03 -28.12 28.96
C GLY A 222 0.55 -27.10 29.97
N SER A 223 1.76 -26.58 29.73
CA SER A 223 2.39 -25.55 30.56
C SER A 223 3.18 -24.55 29.71
N THR A 224 3.40 -23.35 30.25
CA THR A 224 4.31 -22.33 29.70
C THR A 224 5.02 -21.56 30.81
N ASP A 225 6.31 -21.27 30.59
CA ASP A 225 7.05 -20.28 31.38
C ASP A 225 6.91 -18.89 30.74
N ILE A 226 6.69 -17.88 31.57
CA ILE A 226 6.49 -16.47 31.19
C ILE A 226 7.56 -15.62 31.89
N THR A 227 8.16 -14.68 31.16
CA THR A 227 9.13 -13.71 31.70
C THR A 227 8.68 -12.29 31.36
N ILE A 228 8.70 -11.42 32.36
CA ILE A 228 8.28 -10.02 32.33
C ILE A 228 9.43 -9.11 32.74
N GLN A 229 9.41 -7.86 32.27
CA GLN A 229 10.42 -6.83 32.54
C GLN A 229 9.75 -5.51 32.97
N ALA A 230 10.42 -4.78 33.87
CA ALA A 230 10.21 -3.36 34.12
C ALA A 230 11.47 -2.56 33.72
N GLU A 231 11.26 -1.31 33.31
CA GLU A 231 12.28 -0.36 32.84
C GLU A 231 12.00 1.04 33.43
N ASP A 232 13.03 1.71 33.96
CA ASP A 232 12.96 3.08 34.49
C ASP A 232 12.92 4.14 33.37
N SER A 233 12.79 5.43 33.70
CA SER A 233 12.75 6.51 32.69
C SER A 233 14.10 6.77 32.00
N GLU A 234 15.16 6.11 32.45
CA GLU A 234 16.55 6.29 32.04
C GLU A 234 17.11 5.07 31.27
N GLY A 235 16.35 3.98 31.17
CA GLY A 235 16.64 2.75 30.41
C GLY A 235 17.33 1.62 31.18
N LEU A 236 17.30 1.59 32.52
CA LEU A 236 17.76 0.44 33.31
C LEU A 236 16.60 -0.50 33.65
N THR A 237 16.90 -1.81 33.75
CA THR A 237 15.88 -2.87 33.65
C THR A 237 16.03 -3.98 34.68
N VAL A 238 14.89 -4.59 35.03
CA VAL A 238 14.81 -5.78 35.89
C VAL A 238 13.77 -6.77 35.36
N GLN A 239 13.98 -8.07 35.58
CA GLN A 239 13.13 -9.14 35.05
C GLN A 239 12.65 -10.11 36.14
N HIS A 240 11.46 -10.69 35.95
CA HIS A 240 10.89 -11.76 36.76
C HIS A 240 10.25 -12.85 35.88
N SER A 241 10.21 -14.10 36.36
CA SER A 241 9.65 -15.25 35.62
C SER A 241 8.76 -16.13 36.50
N PHE A 242 7.71 -16.71 35.91
CA PHE A 242 6.77 -17.65 36.56
C PHE A 242 6.17 -18.64 35.55
N THR A 243 5.59 -19.75 36.03
CA THR A 243 5.00 -20.82 35.21
C THR A 243 3.46 -20.80 35.29
N LEU A 244 2.79 -21.00 34.14
CA LEU A 244 1.34 -21.20 34.01
C LEU A 244 1.02 -22.58 33.43
N THR A 245 0.28 -23.40 34.17
CA THR A 245 -0.22 -24.72 33.73
C THR A 245 -1.71 -24.67 33.35
N VAL A 246 -2.09 -25.25 32.21
CA VAL A 246 -3.49 -25.41 31.75
C VAL A 246 -3.85 -26.89 31.77
N ASN A 247 -4.91 -27.25 32.50
CA ASN A 247 -5.36 -28.62 32.73
C ASN A 247 -6.58 -28.95 31.85
N PRO A 248 -6.72 -30.21 31.37
CA PRO A 248 -7.82 -30.58 30.49
C PRO A 248 -9.23 -30.58 31.11
N VAL A 249 -10.23 -30.49 30.24
CA VAL A 249 -11.69 -30.59 30.47
C VAL A 249 -12.31 -31.48 29.37
N ASN A 250 -13.49 -32.07 29.60
CA ASN A 250 -14.07 -33.09 28.70
C ASN A 250 -14.92 -32.51 27.55
N ASP A 251 -14.72 -32.96 26.31
CA ASP A 251 -15.56 -32.60 25.15
C ASP A 251 -16.49 -33.75 24.73
N GLY A 252 -17.72 -33.40 24.34
CA GLY A 252 -18.73 -34.38 23.94
C GLY A 252 -18.58 -34.93 22.51
N PRO A 253 -19.14 -36.12 22.22
CA PRO A 253 -18.89 -36.82 20.97
C PRO A 253 -19.69 -36.26 19.80
N VAL A 254 -19.06 -36.18 18.63
CA VAL A 254 -19.64 -35.51 17.45
C VAL A 254 -20.07 -36.54 16.41
N PHE A 255 -21.33 -36.49 15.98
CA PHE A 255 -21.89 -37.39 14.96
C PHE A 255 -22.93 -36.70 14.07
N THR A 256 -23.28 -37.32 12.93
CA THR A 256 -24.32 -36.89 11.99
C THR A 256 -25.38 -37.98 11.77
N LEU A 257 -26.57 -37.58 11.30
CA LEU A 257 -27.69 -38.46 10.94
C LEU A 257 -28.15 -38.17 9.50
N ALA A 258 -28.63 -39.18 8.77
CA ALA A 258 -29.04 -39.06 7.37
C ALA A 258 -30.44 -38.43 7.13
N GLY A 259 -31.29 -38.32 8.16
CA GLY A 259 -32.55 -37.53 8.11
C GLY A 259 -33.84 -38.32 8.34
N ASN A 260 -34.99 -37.66 8.15
CA ASN A 260 -36.31 -38.25 8.37
C ASN A 260 -36.66 -39.35 7.36
N GLN A 261 -37.51 -40.30 7.76
CA GLN A 261 -37.91 -41.48 6.99
C GLN A 261 -39.43 -41.54 6.81
N SER A 262 -39.90 -42.33 5.84
CA SER A 262 -41.33 -42.63 5.67
C SER A 262 -41.54 -43.99 5.00
N SER A 263 -42.59 -44.70 5.39
CA SER A 263 -43.07 -45.93 4.79
C SER A 263 -44.61 -45.94 4.71
N ASN A 264 -45.19 -47.02 4.20
CA ASN A 264 -46.63 -47.33 4.36
C ASN A 264 -46.81 -48.42 5.44
N GLU A 265 -48.04 -48.67 5.90
CA GLU A 265 -48.28 -49.62 7.00
C GLU A 265 -47.90 -51.08 6.65
N ASP A 266 -48.11 -51.52 5.41
CA ASP A 266 -47.71 -52.85 4.93
C ASP A 266 -46.30 -52.90 4.30
N ALA A 267 -45.49 -51.87 4.52
CA ALA A 267 -44.08 -51.89 4.12
C ALA A 267 -43.29 -52.85 5.03
N GLY A 268 -42.62 -53.83 4.41
CA GLY A 268 -41.73 -54.77 5.10
C GLY A 268 -40.47 -54.11 5.70
N ASP A 269 -39.51 -54.93 6.14
CA ASP A 269 -38.30 -54.47 6.84
C ASP A 269 -37.57 -53.32 6.10
N GLN A 270 -37.38 -52.21 6.81
CA GLN A 270 -36.69 -51.02 6.33
C GLN A 270 -35.27 -50.99 6.88
N THR A 271 -34.27 -50.89 5.99
CA THR A 271 -32.84 -50.81 6.33
C THR A 271 -32.22 -49.59 5.65
N VAL A 272 -31.55 -48.73 6.42
CA VAL A 272 -30.86 -47.53 5.92
C VAL A 272 -29.39 -47.56 6.35
N GLU A 273 -28.51 -47.85 5.38
CA GLU A 273 -27.07 -47.96 5.59
C GLU A 273 -26.39 -46.60 5.77
N ASN A 274 -25.36 -46.54 6.62
CA ASN A 274 -24.62 -45.31 6.96
C ASN A 274 -25.51 -44.18 7.53
N PHE A 275 -26.64 -44.53 8.16
CA PHE A 275 -27.59 -43.57 8.73
C PHE A 275 -26.96 -42.69 9.82
N LEU A 276 -26.07 -43.24 10.65
CA LEU A 276 -25.29 -42.53 11.65
C LEU A 276 -23.79 -42.58 11.32
N THR A 277 -23.11 -41.44 11.38
CA THR A 277 -21.64 -41.36 11.26
C THR A 277 -21.04 -40.62 12.44
N VAL A 278 -20.10 -41.23 13.16
CA VAL A 278 -19.31 -40.55 14.21
C VAL A 278 -18.10 -39.88 13.56
N SER A 279 -17.86 -38.61 13.88
CA SER A 279 -16.75 -37.80 13.36
C SER A 279 -15.66 -37.48 14.40
N SER A 280 -15.99 -37.45 15.70
CA SER A 280 -15.00 -37.49 16.79
C SER A 280 -15.62 -38.05 18.07
N LYS A 281 -14.77 -38.49 19.01
CA LYS A 281 -15.15 -38.77 20.40
C LYS A 281 -15.21 -37.50 21.26
N GLY A 282 -14.38 -36.51 20.93
CA GLY A 282 -14.15 -35.28 21.67
C GLY A 282 -12.89 -34.58 21.13
N ALA A 283 -12.06 -34.05 22.01
CA ALA A 283 -10.72 -33.54 21.75
C ALA A 283 -9.69 -34.65 21.40
N ALA A 284 -8.43 -34.27 21.20
CA ALA A 284 -7.40 -35.18 20.68
C ALA A 284 -6.89 -36.20 21.72
N ASP A 285 -6.76 -35.79 22.98
CA ASP A 285 -6.37 -36.64 24.12
C ASP A 285 -7.50 -37.53 24.64
N GLU A 286 -8.74 -37.28 24.19
CA GLU A 286 -9.93 -38.09 24.46
C GLU A 286 -10.12 -39.26 23.48
N SER A 287 -9.20 -39.42 22.53
CA SER A 287 -9.28 -40.42 21.47
C SER A 287 -9.34 -41.89 21.96
N ASP A 288 -9.05 -42.18 23.23
CA ASP A 288 -9.20 -43.50 23.86
C ASP A 288 -10.57 -43.76 24.52
N GLN A 289 -11.43 -42.75 24.75
CA GLN A 289 -12.74 -42.88 25.45
C GLN A 289 -13.72 -43.87 24.80
N ALA A 290 -14.69 -44.41 25.56
CA ALA A 290 -15.64 -45.42 25.10
C ALA A 290 -17.02 -44.83 24.77
N LEU A 291 -17.50 -45.04 23.54
CA LEU A 291 -18.80 -44.54 23.09
C LEU A 291 -19.95 -45.51 23.38
N SER A 292 -21.12 -44.95 23.71
CA SER A 292 -22.39 -45.65 23.86
C SER A 292 -23.53 -44.91 23.14
N LEU A 293 -24.55 -45.64 22.68
CA LEU A 293 -25.62 -45.13 21.82
C LEU A 293 -26.99 -45.59 22.36
N THR A 294 -27.93 -44.65 22.47
CA THR A 294 -29.34 -44.92 22.83
C THR A 294 -30.27 -44.40 21.74
N VAL A 295 -31.29 -45.19 21.38
CA VAL A 295 -32.32 -44.85 20.39
C VAL A 295 -33.70 -45.15 20.98
N GLU A 296 -34.59 -44.16 21.00
CA GLU A 296 -35.94 -44.27 21.59
C GLU A 296 -36.99 -43.64 20.67
N SER A 297 -38.21 -44.18 20.63
CA SER A 297 -39.33 -43.66 19.82
C SER A 297 -40.54 -43.30 20.69
N ASP A 298 -41.25 -42.23 20.33
CA ASP A 298 -42.44 -41.74 21.06
C ASP A 298 -43.74 -42.54 20.79
N ASN A 299 -43.74 -43.44 19.80
CA ASN A 299 -44.92 -44.18 19.36
C ASN A 299 -44.59 -45.62 18.94
N GLU A 300 -44.16 -46.45 19.90
CA GLU A 300 -43.77 -47.84 19.70
C GLU A 300 -44.81 -48.69 18.92
N ALA A 301 -46.10 -48.41 19.07
CA ALA A 301 -47.18 -49.22 18.52
C ALA A 301 -47.25 -49.24 16.98
N LEU A 302 -46.63 -48.25 16.29
CA LEU A 302 -46.53 -48.22 14.83
C LEU A 302 -45.58 -49.28 14.26
N PHE A 303 -44.74 -49.90 15.09
CA PHE A 303 -43.64 -50.73 14.62
C PHE A 303 -43.73 -52.17 15.12
N LEU A 304 -43.75 -53.11 14.18
CA LEU A 304 -43.53 -54.53 14.44
C LEU A 304 -42.08 -54.80 14.90
N THR A 305 -41.13 -54.01 14.38
CA THR A 305 -39.72 -53.99 14.81
C THR A 305 -39.30 -52.55 15.10
N GLN A 306 -38.94 -52.25 16.34
CA GLN A 306 -38.61 -50.88 16.78
C GLN A 306 -37.37 -50.31 16.07
N PRO A 307 -37.32 -48.98 15.83
CA PRO A 307 -36.15 -48.29 15.31
C PRO A 307 -34.88 -48.56 16.13
N SER A 308 -33.84 -49.07 15.48
CA SER A 308 -32.55 -49.39 16.10
C SER A 308 -31.38 -49.07 15.17
N ILE A 309 -30.25 -48.61 15.73
CA ILE A 309 -29.05 -48.22 14.99
C ILE A 309 -27.85 -49.00 15.54
N ASP A 310 -27.07 -49.67 14.67
CA ASP A 310 -25.79 -50.27 15.07
C ASP A 310 -24.67 -49.22 15.03
N LEU A 311 -23.98 -49.00 16.16
CA LEU A 311 -22.92 -48.00 16.30
C LEU A 311 -21.64 -48.33 15.49
N ASN A 312 -21.45 -49.60 15.08
CA ASN A 312 -20.27 -50.04 14.34
C ASN A 312 -20.41 -49.88 12.82
N THR A 313 -21.64 -49.91 12.30
CA THR A 313 -21.94 -49.79 10.86
C THR A 313 -22.74 -48.54 10.51
N GLY A 314 -23.34 -47.88 11.50
CA GLY A 314 -24.22 -46.73 11.32
C GLY A 314 -25.61 -47.10 10.78
N THR A 315 -25.96 -48.38 10.64
CA THR A 315 -27.16 -48.85 9.94
C THR A 315 -28.42 -48.72 10.81
N LEU A 316 -29.45 -48.01 10.33
CA LEU A 316 -30.79 -47.94 10.94
C LEU A 316 -31.68 -49.07 10.43
N ASN A 317 -32.45 -49.72 11.30
CA ASN A 317 -33.45 -50.74 10.94
C ASN A 317 -34.78 -50.56 11.70
N TYR A 318 -35.92 -50.76 11.03
CA TYR A 318 -37.27 -50.82 11.62
C TYR A 318 -38.26 -51.58 10.70
N THR A 319 -39.42 -51.97 11.21
CA THR A 319 -40.52 -52.58 10.42
C THR A 319 -41.85 -51.98 10.87
N ALA A 320 -42.72 -51.57 9.95
CA ALA A 320 -44.07 -51.10 10.27
C ALA A 320 -44.98 -52.25 10.74
N SER A 321 -46.07 -51.93 11.43
CA SER A 321 -47.17 -52.85 11.71
C SER A 321 -48.21 -52.78 10.57
N SER A 322 -48.60 -53.93 10.00
CA SER A 322 -49.67 -53.99 9.01
C SER A 322 -50.98 -53.43 9.57
N ASP A 323 -51.85 -52.93 8.69
CA ASP A 323 -53.15 -52.36 9.04
C ASP A 323 -53.06 -51.18 10.07
N SER A 324 -51.90 -50.54 10.24
CA SER A 324 -51.61 -49.58 11.33
C SER A 324 -50.71 -48.37 10.93
N SER A 325 -51.27 -47.16 10.93
CA SER A 325 -50.62 -45.93 10.42
C SER A 325 -50.64 -44.72 11.38
N GLY A 326 -49.73 -43.77 11.14
CA GLY A 326 -49.46 -42.60 11.99
C GLY A 326 -48.03 -42.05 11.85
N THR A 327 -47.57 -41.26 12.82
CA THR A 327 -46.19 -40.75 12.88
C THR A 327 -45.51 -41.07 14.21
N ALA A 328 -44.17 -41.15 14.19
CA ALA A 328 -43.32 -41.29 15.36
C ALA A 328 -42.07 -40.40 15.28
N THR A 329 -41.71 -39.75 16.38
CA THR A 329 -40.40 -39.12 16.57
C THR A 329 -39.43 -40.15 17.13
N VAL A 330 -38.16 -40.10 16.70
CA VAL A 330 -37.07 -40.94 17.20
C VAL A 330 -35.94 -40.05 17.72
N THR A 331 -35.49 -40.31 18.94
CA THR A 331 -34.38 -39.60 19.59
C THR A 331 -33.14 -40.49 19.61
N VAL A 332 -31.98 -39.90 19.34
CA VAL A 332 -30.68 -40.56 19.25
C VAL A 332 -29.69 -39.81 20.14
N THR A 333 -29.17 -40.47 21.17
CA THR A 333 -28.15 -39.93 22.09
C THR A 333 -26.87 -40.74 21.95
N LEU A 334 -25.77 -40.07 21.67
CA LEU A 334 -24.42 -40.63 21.69
C LEU A 334 -23.67 -40.05 22.90
N SER A 335 -22.98 -40.90 23.67
CA SER A 335 -22.31 -40.52 24.91
C SER A 335 -20.92 -41.16 25.00
N ASP A 336 -19.94 -40.45 25.56
CA ASP A 336 -18.62 -40.98 25.94
C ASP A 336 -18.61 -41.49 27.40
N ASP A 337 -17.41 -41.75 27.95
CA ASP A 337 -17.20 -42.19 29.33
C ASP A 337 -16.25 -41.29 30.16
N GLY A 338 -15.91 -40.09 29.67
CA GLY A 338 -15.03 -39.13 30.34
C GLY A 338 -15.75 -38.22 31.35
N GLY A 339 -16.98 -37.78 31.03
CA GLY A 339 -17.93 -37.23 32.01
C GLY A 339 -17.87 -35.72 32.27
N THR A 340 -18.91 -35.17 32.92
CA THR A 340 -19.15 -33.72 33.06
C THR A 340 -18.31 -33.00 34.13
N GLY A 341 -17.02 -33.34 34.26
CA GLY A 341 -16.11 -32.72 35.22
C GLY A 341 -15.73 -31.28 34.84
N ASN A 342 -15.64 -30.38 35.82
CA ASN A 342 -15.10 -29.01 35.69
C ASN A 342 -15.72 -28.09 34.61
N GLY A 343 -16.84 -28.49 33.99
CA GLY A 343 -17.49 -27.77 32.89
C GLY A 343 -17.67 -28.59 31.62
N GLY A 344 -17.01 -29.75 31.53
CA GLY A 344 -17.05 -30.63 30.36
C GLY A 344 -18.41 -31.28 30.09
N SER A 345 -18.53 -31.86 28.89
CA SER A 345 -19.74 -32.47 28.34
C SER A 345 -19.48 -33.92 27.94
N ASP A 346 -20.44 -34.81 28.20
CA ASP A 346 -20.32 -36.26 27.99
C ASP A 346 -21.27 -36.82 26.90
N GLN A 347 -22.12 -35.98 26.30
CA GLN A 347 -23.22 -36.43 25.42
C GLN A 347 -23.56 -35.43 24.31
N THR A 348 -23.99 -35.97 23.16
CA THR A 348 -24.66 -35.22 22.08
C THR A 348 -25.99 -35.89 21.73
N VAL A 349 -27.04 -35.10 21.54
CA VAL A 349 -28.42 -35.58 21.27
C VAL A 349 -28.92 -35.03 19.93
N LYS A 350 -29.53 -35.89 19.11
CA LYS A 350 -30.19 -35.53 17.83
C LYS A 350 -31.50 -36.30 17.66
N THR A 351 -32.37 -35.84 16.76
CA THR A 351 -33.69 -36.45 16.52
C THR A 351 -33.99 -36.57 15.02
N PHE A 352 -34.89 -37.48 14.67
CA PHE A 352 -35.52 -37.60 13.34
C PHE A 352 -36.95 -38.10 13.47
N VAL A 353 -37.71 -38.12 12.37
CA VAL A 353 -39.13 -38.54 12.33
C VAL A 353 -39.31 -39.71 11.35
N ILE A 354 -40.23 -40.61 11.67
CA ILE A 354 -40.72 -41.70 10.80
C ILE A 354 -42.25 -41.53 10.62
N THR A 355 -42.72 -41.63 9.38
CA THR A 355 -44.15 -41.55 9.01
C THR A 355 -44.62 -42.86 8.38
N VAL A 356 -45.84 -43.32 8.70
CA VAL A 356 -46.47 -44.56 8.22
C VAL A 356 -47.90 -44.24 7.73
N ASN A 357 -48.24 -44.58 6.48
CA ASN A 357 -49.50 -44.15 5.81
C ASN A 357 -50.54 -45.30 5.61
N PRO A 358 -51.86 -45.01 5.66
CA PRO A 358 -52.96 -46.00 5.56
C PRO A 358 -53.33 -46.46 4.14
N VAL A 359 -53.70 -47.73 3.93
CA VAL A 359 -53.92 -48.36 2.60
C VAL A 359 -55.34 -49.01 2.50
N ASN A 360 -55.81 -49.33 1.28
CA ASN A 360 -57.10 -50.00 0.95
C ASN A 360 -56.85 -51.16 -0.05
N ASP A 361 -57.56 -52.29 0.05
CA ASP A 361 -57.34 -53.49 -0.78
C ASP A 361 -58.31 -53.67 -1.97
N ALA A 362 -57.84 -54.32 -3.04
CA ALA A 362 -58.52 -54.38 -4.34
C ALA A 362 -59.68 -55.43 -4.46
N PRO A 363 -60.66 -55.18 -5.37
CA PRO A 363 -61.59 -56.20 -5.86
C PRO A 363 -60.91 -57.17 -6.88
N TYR A 364 -61.68 -58.06 -7.54
CA TYR A 364 -61.12 -59.13 -8.39
C TYR A 364 -61.99 -59.51 -9.63
N ALA A 365 -61.36 -59.98 -10.73
CA ALA A 365 -62.00 -60.49 -11.97
C ALA A 365 -61.11 -61.48 -12.78
N GLU A 366 -61.67 -62.12 -13.83
CA GLU A 366 -60.92 -63.06 -14.72
C GLU A 366 -61.28 -62.94 -16.22
N ILE A 367 -60.25 -62.90 -17.10
CA ILE A 367 -60.33 -62.99 -18.59
C ILE A 367 -59.84 -64.38 -19.06
N THR A 368 -60.46 -64.93 -20.12
CA THR A 368 -60.14 -66.29 -20.63
C THR A 368 -59.59 -66.34 -22.07
N TYR A 369 -59.25 -65.19 -22.67
CA TYR A 369 -58.76 -65.05 -24.06
C TYR A 369 -57.52 -64.15 -24.15
N GLY A 370 -56.80 -64.17 -25.27
CA GLY A 370 -55.53 -63.44 -25.47
C GLY A 370 -55.61 -62.19 -26.38
N ASN A 371 -54.59 -61.33 -26.24
CA ASN A 371 -54.50 -59.98 -26.80
C ASN A 371 -54.56 -59.90 -28.35
N PRO A 372 -55.44 -59.06 -28.94
CA PRO A 372 -55.49 -58.80 -30.39
C PRO A 372 -54.31 -57.99 -30.97
N VAL A 373 -54.00 -58.22 -32.26
CA VAL A 373 -53.01 -57.44 -33.04
C VAL A 373 -53.53 -57.23 -34.46
N VAL A 374 -53.57 -55.99 -34.94
CA VAL A 374 -54.11 -55.60 -36.27
C VAL A 374 -53.30 -54.46 -36.92
N LEU A 375 -53.64 -54.09 -38.15
CA LEU A 375 -53.09 -52.90 -38.83
C LEU A 375 -54.10 -51.75 -38.80
N ASN A 376 -53.63 -50.50 -38.91
CA ASN A 376 -54.49 -49.30 -38.96
C ASN A 376 -55.38 -49.18 -40.23
N THR A 377 -55.37 -50.20 -41.08
CA THR A 377 -56.20 -50.33 -42.30
C THR A 377 -57.16 -51.54 -42.21
N SER A 378 -57.38 -52.08 -41.00
CA SER A 378 -58.24 -53.24 -40.74
C SER A 378 -59.70 -52.84 -40.44
N GLY A 379 -60.65 -53.73 -40.70
CA GLY A 379 -62.06 -53.55 -40.34
C GLY A 379 -62.44 -54.11 -38.95
N LEU A 380 -63.75 -54.10 -38.66
CA LEU A 380 -64.38 -54.51 -37.40
C LEU A 380 -63.94 -55.91 -36.89
N PHE A 381 -63.63 -55.96 -35.59
CA PHE A 381 -63.22 -57.12 -34.80
C PHE A 381 -64.28 -57.46 -33.73
N SER A 382 -64.42 -58.74 -33.36
CA SER A 382 -65.38 -59.20 -32.33
C SER A 382 -65.00 -60.56 -31.71
N GLN A 383 -65.15 -60.71 -30.39
CA GLN A 383 -64.93 -61.97 -29.64
C GLN A 383 -65.86 -62.08 -28.41
N ALA A 384 -66.60 -63.19 -28.29
CA ALA A 384 -67.56 -63.43 -27.20
C ALA A 384 -66.96 -64.17 -25.99
N LEU A 385 -67.63 -64.05 -24.83
CA LEU A 385 -67.23 -64.63 -23.52
C LEU A 385 -65.81 -64.23 -23.08
N PHE A 386 -65.50 -62.94 -23.19
CA PHE A 386 -64.15 -62.42 -22.95
C PHE A 386 -63.80 -62.34 -21.44
N ILE A 387 -64.81 -62.08 -20.58
CA ILE A 387 -64.68 -61.93 -19.11
C ILE A 387 -65.66 -62.86 -18.39
N ALA A 388 -65.24 -63.44 -17.25
CA ALA A 388 -65.91 -64.57 -16.60
C ALA A 388 -66.72 -64.28 -15.31
N TYR A 389 -66.18 -63.56 -14.31
CA TYR A 389 -66.84 -63.25 -13.01
C TYR A 389 -66.09 -62.15 -12.20
N PHE A 390 -66.61 -61.77 -11.02
CA PHE A 390 -66.12 -60.66 -10.15
C PHE A 390 -66.35 -60.88 -8.62
N GLU A 391 -65.51 -60.31 -7.74
CA GLU A 391 -65.65 -60.25 -6.25
C GLU A 391 -65.02 -58.95 -5.63
N PRO A 392 -65.34 -58.49 -4.38
CA PRO A 392 -64.82 -57.23 -3.80
C PRO A 392 -64.24 -57.30 -2.35
N GLY A 393 -62.91 -57.36 -2.22
CA GLY A 393 -62.17 -56.96 -1.01
C GLY A 393 -62.12 -57.89 0.24
N PRO A 394 -61.15 -57.67 1.16
CA PRO A 394 -60.99 -58.38 2.44
C PRO A 394 -61.93 -57.90 3.57
N SER A 395 -61.71 -58.41 4.79
CA SER A 395 -62.73 -58.39 5.87
C SER A 395 -62.99 -57.01 6.50
N ASN A 396 -61.98 -56.15 6.50
CA ASN A 396 -62.01 -54.71 6.82
C ASN A 396 -63.00 -53.94 5.93
N GLU A 397 -63.18 -54.39 4.69
CA GLU A 397 -63.79 -53.64 3.58
C GLU A 397 -65.11 -54.24 3.08
N SER A 398 -65.48 -55.42 3.59
CA SER A 398 -66.63 -56.28 3.24
C SER A 398 -68.07 -55.68 3.21
N GLY A 399 -68.24 -54.36 3.25
CA GLY A 399 -69.47 -53.64 2.94
C GLY A 399 -69.58 -53.06 1.51
N GLN A 400 -68.47 -53.05 0.76
CA GLN A 400 -68.33 -52.47 -0.58
C GLN A 400 -69.11 -53.23 -1.69
N LYS A 401 -69.33 -52.61 -2.85
CA LYS A 401 -70.06 -53.17 -4.01
C LYS A 401 -69.57 -52.63 -5.37
N PRO A 402 -69.55 -53.46 -6.43
CA PRO A 402 -69.25 -52.99 -7.78
C PRO A 402 -70.31 -51.98 -8.27
N LEU A 403 -69.85 -50.79 -8.64
CA LEU A 403 -70.70 -49.62 -8.91
C LEU A 403 -70.81 -49.28 -10.41
N GLU A 404 -69.72 -49.43 -11.15
CA GLU A 404 -69.62 -49.07 -12.58
C GLU A 404 -68.68 -50.03 -13.34
N TYR A 405 -68.91 -50.18 -14.65
CA TYR A 405 -68.05 -50.90 -15.59
C TYR A 405 -67.54 -49.92 -16.63
N ALA A 406 -66.25 -49.56 -16.57
CA ALA A 406 -65.61 -48.74 -17.59
C ALA A 406 -64.81 -49.63 -18.54
N VAL A 407 -65.01 -49.43 -19.85
CA VAL A 407 -64.13 -49.98 -20.89
C VAL A 407 -63.42 -48.81 -21.53
N SER A 408 -62.22 -48.54 -21.03
CA SER A 408 -61.34 -47.50 -21.55
C SER A 408 -60.30 -48.15 -22.45
N THR A 409 -60.17 -47.65 -23.67
CA THR A 409 -58.86 -47.70 -24.35
C THR A 409 -58.09 -46.46 -23.95
N GLU A 410 -56.83 -46.64 -23.57
CA GLU A 410 -55.92 -45.52 -23.26
C GLU A 410 -55.67 -44.64 -24.48
N ASP A 411 -55.75 -45.22 -25.69
CA ASP A 411 -55.74 -44.48 -26.94
C ASP A 411 -57.02 -44.75 -27.75
N SER A 412 -58.01 -43.89 -27.53
CA SER A 412 -59.27 -43.87 -28.30
C SER A 412 -59.10 -43.29 -29.71
N SER A 413 -57.99 -42.61 -30.01
CA SER A 413 -57.75 -42.08 -31.35
C SER A 413 -57.48 -43.19 -32.37
N LEU A 414 -57.01 -44.36 -31.94
CA LEU A 414 -56.69 -45.49 -32.82
C LEU A 414 -57.92 -46.22 -33.38
N PHE A 415 -59.15 -45.79 -33.07
CA PHE A 415 -60.38 -46.54 -33.38
C PHE A 415 -61.47 -45.70 -34.05
N GLU A 416 -61.91 -46.12 -35.24
CA GLU A 416 -63.15 -45.63 -35.88
C GLU A 416 -64.39 -46.08 -35.07
N VAL A 417 -64.30 -47.26 -34.43
CA VAL A 417 -65.31 -47.77 -33.48
C VAL A 417 -64.60 -48.26 -32.23
N GLN A 418 -64.85 -47.59 -31.11
CA GLN A 418 -64.17 -47.84 -29.83
C GLN A 418 -64.35 -49.29 -29.33
N PRO A 419 -63.38 -49.82 -28.55
CA PRO A 419 -63.54 -51.10 -27.87
C PRO A 419 -64.64 -51.04 -26.79
N GLU A 420 -65.56 -52.00 -26.84
CA GLU A 420 -66.70 -52.11 -25.92
C GLU A 420 -66.81 -53.54 -25.36
N ILE A 421 -67.18 -53.68 -24.08
CA ILE A 421 -67.56 -54.96 -23.45
C ILE A 421 -69.06 -54.95 -23.17
N VAL A 422 -69.82 -55.82 -23.85
CA VAL A 422 -71.27 -55.97 -23.66
C VAL A 422 -71.58 -57.11 -22.70
N ILE A 423 -72.29 -56.81 -21.60
CA ILE A 423 -72.70 -57.76 -20.55
C ILE A 423 -74.09 -58.36 -20.87
N ALA A 424 -74.26 -59.67 -20.65
CA ALA A 424 -75.53 -60.38 -20.79
C ALA A 424 -76.07 -60.86 -19.43
N GLY A 425 -77.31 -60.48 -19.10
CA GLY A 425 -77.79 -60.45 -17.71
C GLY A 425 -78.25 -61.78 -17.07
N THR A 426 -78.05 -61.84 -15.75
CA THR A 426 -78.71 -62.72 -14.76
C THR A 426 -78.61 -64.24 -14.95
N GLY A 427 -77.51 -64.80 -14.44
CA GLY A 427 -77.59 -65.98 -13.57
C GLY A 427 -77.32 -67.35 -14.21
N TYR A 428 -76.23 -67.98 -13.75
CA TYR A 428 -76.09 -69.44 -13.72
C TYR A 428 -75.83 -69.91 -12.28
N SER A 429 -76.26 -71.13 -11.95
CA SER A 429 -76.22 -71.64 -10.58
C SER A 429 -74.79 -72.01 -10.12
N GLY A 430 -74.03 -71.01 -9.65
CA GLY A 430 -72.64 -71.22 -9.17
C GLY A 430 -72.21 -70.34 -7.98
N GLY A 431 -72.69 -69.10 -7.86
CA GLY A 431 -72.26 -68.14 -6.84
C GLY A 431 -71.80 -66.79 -7.39
N TYR A 432 -71.62 -66.69 -8.72
CA TYR A 432 -71.17 -65.51 -9.45
C TYR A 432 -72.27 -64.94 -10.35
N GLU A 433 -72.34 -63.61 -10.55
CA GLU A 433 -73.54 -62.96 -11.11
C GLU A 433 -73.42 -62.30 -12.51
N TYR A 434 -72.22 -62.01 -13.05
CA TYR A 434 -72.03 -61.21 -14.30
C TYR A 434 -70.88 -61.69 -15.23
N ALA A 435 -71.00 -61.50 -16.57
CA ALA A 435 -70.00 -61.87 -17.61
C ALA A 435 -70.18 -61.10 -18.96
N GLY A 436 -69.14 -61.00 -19.82
CA GLY A 436 -69.10 -60.04 -20.97
C GLY A 436 -68.48 -60.48 -22.33
N THR A 437 -68.52 -59.61 -23.35
CA THR A 437 -68.14 -59.85 -24.78
C THR A 437 -67.57 -58.61 -25.49
N LEU A 438 -66.51 -58.74 -26.31
CA LEU A 438 -65.69 -57.64 -26.89
C LEU A 438 -65.94 -57.33 -28.39
N THR A 439 -65.89 -56.05 -28.79
CA THR A 439 -65.91 -55.54 -30.20
C THR A 439 -65.13 -54.22 -30.40
N PHE A 440 -64.46 -54.00 -31.56
CA PHE A 440 -63.81 -52.71 -31.95
C PHE A 440 -63.48 -52.58 -33.46
N THR A 441 -63.17 -51.38 -33.99
CA THR A 441 -62.64 -51.13 -35.36
C THR A 441 -61.51 -50.08 -35.35
N PRO A 442 -60.31 -50.32 -35.91
CA PRO A 442 -59.23 -49.34 -36.02
C PRO A 442 -59.54 -48.08 -36.85
N LEU A 443 -58.85 -46.96 -36.59
CA LEU A 443 -58.91 -45.72 -37.37
C LEU A 443 -57.76 -45.67 -38.39
N PRO A 444 -58.01 -45.21 -39.65
CA PRO A 444 -56.95 -44.95 -40.62
C PRO A 444 -55.86 -44.00 -40.11
N ASP A 445 -54.62 -44.26 -40.53
CA ASP A 445 -53.44 -43.40 -40.32
C ASP A 445 -53.07 -43.12 -38.84
N THR A 446 -53.26 -44.10 -37.95
CA THR A 446 -52.87 -44.04 -36.52
C THR A 446 -51.91 -45.18 -36.07
N THR A 447 -51.08 -44.95 -35.03
CA THR A 447 -50.23 -45.96 -34.35
C THR A 447 -50.52 -46.00 -32.87
N GLY A 448 -50.47 -47.20 -32.31
CA GLY A 448 -50.27 -47.39 -30.87
C GLY A 448 -50.55 -48.82 -30.46
N VAL A 449 -50.00 -49.21 -29.32
CA VAL A 449 -50.57 -50.33 -28.57
C VAL A 449 -51.63 -49.71 -27.66
N ALA A 450 -52.88 -49.70 -28.12
CA ALA A 450 -54.00 -49.39 -27.26
C ALA A 450 -54.09 -50.48 -26.19
N VAL A 451 -53.68 -50.16 -24.97
CA VAL A 451 -54.13 -50.93 -23.81
C VAL A 451 -55.63 -50.67 -23.70
N VAL A 452 -56.40 -51.76 -23.66
CA VAL A 452 -57.82 -51.73 -23.33
C VAL A 452 -57.98 -52.29 -21.94
N SER A 453 -58.38 -51.42 -21.05
CA SER A 453 -58.50 -51.68 -19.62
C SER A 453 -59.98 -51.77 -19.29
N VAL A 454 -60.38 -52.91 -18.74
CA VAL A 454 -61.76 -53.10 -18.26
C VAL A 454 -61.74 -52.90 -16.75
N LYS A 455 -62.03 -51.66 -16.35
CA LYS A 455 -62.00 -51.24 -14.95
C LYS A 455 -63.34 -51.57 -14.30
N VAL A 456 -63.29 -52.33 -13.21
CA VAL A 456 -64.44 -52.60 -12.35
C VAL A 456 -64.15 -52.02 -10.98
N ILE A 457 -65.02 -51.12 -10.55
CA ILE A 457 -64.79 -50.20 -9.43
C ILE A 457 -65.80 -50.53 -8.34
N ASP A 458 -65.33 -50.72 -7.10
CA ASP A 458 -66.20 -50.73 -5.91
C ASP A 458 -66.24 -49.35 -5.22
N ASP A 459 -66.89 -49.22 -4.06
CA ASP A 459 -67.08 -47.95 -3.35
C ASP A 459 -66.05 -47.68 -2.22
N GLY A 460 -64.81 -48.17 -2.35
CA GLY A 460 -63.68 -47.97 -1.42
C GLY A 460 -62.91 -46.63 -1.49
N GLY A 461 -62.00 -46.49 -2.47
CA GLY A 461 -61.08 -45.36 -2.68
C GLY A 461 -59.58 -45.73 -2.71
N THR A 462 -58.73 -44.94 -3.39
CA THR A 462 -57.33 -45.31 -3.75
C THR A 462 -56.20 -44.54 -3.03
N ASP A 463 -56.40 -44.04 -1.81
CA ASP A 463 -55.39 -43.18 -1.16
C ASP A 463 -54.15 -43.95 -0.67
N ASN A 464 -52.99 -43.27 -0.65
CA ASN A 464 -51.64 -43.75 -0.28
C ASN A 464 -51.13 -45.01 -0.99
N GLY A 465 -51.75 -45.42 -2.10
CA GLY A 465 -51.42 -46.66 -2.81
C GLY A 465 -52.40 -47.81 -2.54
N GLY A 466 -53.53 -47.53 -1.89
CA GLY A 466 -54.66 -48.45 -1.90
C GLY A 466 -55.32 -48.56 -3.27
N GLU A 467 -56.01 -49.67 -3.52
CA GLU A 467 -56.71 -49.95 -4.77
C GLU A 467 -58.19 -50.23 -4.49
N ASP A 468 -59.11 -49.59 -5.23
CA ASP A 468 -60.58 -49.71 -5.10
C ASP A 468 -61.23 -50.37 -6.34
N SER A 469 -60.37 -50.85 -7.24
CA SER A 469 -60.78 -51.15 -8.58
C SER A 469 -59.84 -52.15 -9.24
N TYR A 470 -60.46 -53.19 -9.79
CA TYR A 470 -59.75 -54.26 -10.47
C TYR A 470 -59.79 -53.99 -11.96
N GLU A 471 -58.64 -53.57 -12.48
CA GLU A 471 -58.48 -53.16 -13.86
C GLU A 471 -57.85 -54.28 -14.68
N ILE A 472 -58.71 -55.11 -15.31
CA ILE A 472 -58.23 -56.26 -16.08
C ILE A 472 -57.93 -55.85 -17.53
N GLY A 473 -56.66 -55.52 -17.76
CA GLY A 473 -56.14 -55.03 -19.04
C GLY A 473 -55.82 -56.12 -20.06
N PHE A 474 -56.02 -55.81 -21.33
CA PHE A 474 -55.52 -56.55 -22.49
C PHE A 474 -55.14 -55.57 -23.61
N THR A 475 -54.15 -55.89 -24.44
CA THR A 475 -53.67 -54.96 -25.47
C THR A 475 -54.27 -55.22 -26.85
N ILE A 476 -54.45 -54.14 -27.62
CA ILE A 476 -54.73 -54.13 -29.06
C ILE A 476 -53.61 -53.34 -29.76
N THR A 477 -52.81 -53.99 -30.60
CA THR A 477 -51.71 -53.32 -31.36
C THR A 477 -52.15 -52.81 -32.73
N ILE A 478 -51.78 -51.58 -33.09
CA ILE A 478 -52.10 -50.80 -34.33
C ILE A 478 -50.85 -49.95 -34.77
N ASN A 479 -50.58 -49.70 -36.09
CA ASN A 479 -49.40 -48.93 -36.63
C ASN A 479 -49.67 -48.36 -38.06
N GLN A 480 -49.16 -47.28 -38.72
CA GLN A 480 -48.43 -45.96 -38.56
C GLN A 480 -46.94 -45.81 -38.05
N GLY A 481 -46.43 -44.57 -37.79
CA GLY A 481 -45.03 -44.18 -37.49
C GLY A 481 -44.69 -42.64 -37.42
N ASN A 482 -43.52 -42.27 -36.85
CA ASN A 482 -43.11 -40.95 -36.28
C ASN A 482 -42.74 -39.78 -37.24
N ARG A 483 -42.55 -38.55 -36.68
CA ARG A 483 -42.05 -37.30 -37.32
C ARG A 483 -40.82 -36.68 -36.61
N ALA A 484 -40.53 -35.38 -36.80
CA ALA A 484 -39.28 -34.69 -36.41
C ALA A 484 -39.39 -33.13 -36.42
N PRO A 485 -38.52 -32.39 -35.68
CA PRO A 485 -38.71 -30.97 -35.33
C PRO A 485 -38.00 -29.99 -36.30
N LEU A 486 -38.19 -28.68 -36.11
CA LEU A 486 -37.65 -27.61 -36.96
C LEU A 486 -36.87 -26.53 -36.17
N ALA A 487 -35.97 -25.85 -36.88
CA ALA A 487 -35.27 -24.67 -36.39
C ALA A 487 -35.17 -23.59 -37.47
N SER A 488 -35.01 -22.33 -37.07
CA SER A 488 -34.75 -21.21 -37.98
C SER A 488 -33.80 -20.16 -37.36
N ASN A 489 -33.46 -19.13 -38.15
CA ASN A 489 -32.67 -17.98 -37.72
C ASN A 489 -31.35 -18.29 -36.99
N ALA A 490 -30.62 -19.33 -37.45
CA ALA A 490 -29.27 -19.61 -36.97
C ALA A 490 -28.36 -18.37 -37.08
N GLY A 491 -27.81 -17.96 -35.94
CA GLY A 491 -27.04 -16.74 -35.78
C GLY A 491 -25.83 -16.94 -34.87
N ILE A 492 -24.96 -15.95 -34.85
CA ILE A 492 -23.79 -15.86 -33.98
C ILE A 492 -23.87 -14.51 -33.26
N THR A 493 -23.61 -14.52 -31.96
CA THR A 493 -23.58 -13.34 -31.10
C THR A 493 -22.26 -13.26 -30.33
N GLY A 494 -21.84 -12.04 -29.98
CA GLY A 494 -20.49 -11.75 -29.50
C GLY A 494 -19.57 -11.25 -30.61
N TYR A 495 -18.44 -10.64 -30.24
CA TYR A 495 -17.40 -10.19 -31.18
C TYR A 495 -16.33 -11.30 -31.29
N PRO A 496 -16.01 -11.79 -32.50
CA PRO A 496 -15.13 -12.96 -32.68
C PRO A 496 -13.64 -12.61 -32.56
N LYS A 497 -13.23 -12.09 -31.40
CA LYS A 497 -11.84 -11.77 -31.06
C LYS A 497 -11.13 -12.97 -30.43
N THR A 498 -9.86 -13.23 -30.76
CA THR A 498 -9.05 -14.27 -30.09
C THR A 498 -9.16 -14.16 -28.56
N GLY A 499 -9.53 -15.26 -27.89
CA GLY A 499 -9.74 -15.34 -26.44
C GLY A 499 -11.18 -15.08 -25.99
N GLU A 500 -12.00 -14.39 -26.78
CA GLU A 500 -13.41 -14.16 -26.47
C GLU A 500 -14.28 -15.38 -26.80
N THR A 501 -15.48 -15.41 -26.19
CA THR A 501 -16.50 -16.44 -26.47
C THR A 501 -17.61 -15.87 -27.33
N ILE A 502 -17.91 -16.53 -28.45
CA ILE A 502 -19.11 -16.29 -29.26
C ILE A 502 -20.16 -17.36 -29.01
N ALA A 503 -21.43 -17.00 -29.15
CA ALA A 503 -22.57 -17.88 -28.86
C ALA A 503 -23.46 -18.08 -30.10
N ALA A 504 -23.78 -19.34 -30.38
CA ALA A 504 -24.75 -19.75 -31.38
C ALA A 504 -26.18 -19.50 -30.89
N THR A 505 -27.01 -18.88 -31.73
CA THR A 505 -28.43 -18.63 -31.46
C THR A 505 -29.30 -19.23 -32.55
N TYR A 506 -30.51 -19.67 -32.22
CA TYR A 506 -31.51 -20.16 -33.18
C TYR A 506 -32.92 -20.08 -32.55
N ASP A 507 -33.94 -20.04 -33.40
CA ASP A 507 -35.35 -20.18 -33.01
C ASP A 507 -35.78 -21.64 -33.22
N PHE A 508 -36.55 -22.21 -32.29
CA PHE A 508 -37.05 -23.60 -32.31
C PHE A 508 -38.57 -23.64 -32.53
N GLU A 509 -39.04 -24.58 -33.35
CA GLU A 509 -40.47 -24.86 -33.56
C GLU A 509 -40.65 -26.37 -33.81
N ASP A 510 -41.59 -27.01 -33.10
CA ASP A 510 -41.95 -28.41 -33.34
C ASP A 510 -43.43 -28.56 -33.73
N ALA A 511 -43.72 -29.59 -34.54
CA ALA A 511 -45.02 -29.84 -35.14
C ALA A 511 -45.87 -30.88 -34.40
N ASP A 512 -45.24 -31.70 -33.55
CA ASP A 512 -45.86 -32.78 -32.79
C ASP A 512 -46.21 -32.28 -31.36
N GLY A 513 -45.41 -31.34 -30.84
CA GLY A 513 -45.60 -30.60 -29.59
C GLY A 513 -44.51 -30.82 -28.55
N ASP A 514 -43.42 -31.51 -28.90
CA ASP A 514 -42.36 -31.87 -27.98
C ASP A 514 -41.49 -30.66 -27.60
N ALA A 515 -40.93 -30.70 -26.39
CA ALA A 515 -40.12 -29.62 -25.85
C ALA A 515 -38.72 -29.61 -26.45
N ASN A 516 -38.12 -28.43 -26.61
CA ASN A 516 -36.73 -28.30 -27.04
C ASN A 516 -35.78 -28.96 -26.01
N ALA A 517 -35.30 -30.16 -26.33
CA ALA A 517 -34.32 -30.91 -25.53
C ALA A 517 -32.87 -30.50 -25.83
N GLY A 518 -32.67 -29.59 -26.79
CA GLY A 518 -31.40 -28.98 -27.14
C GLY A 518 -31.19 -28.94 -28.66
N ALA A 519 -29.95 -28.65 -29.05
CA ALA A 519 -29.48 -28.84 -30.40
C ALA A 519 -28.05 -29.40 -30.38
N SER A 520 -27.68 -30.19 -31.37
CA SER A 520 -26.26 -30.46 -31.62
C SER A 520 -25.70 -29.33 -32.47
N PHE A 521 -24.62 -28.71 -32.00
CA PHE A 521 -23.91 -27.68 -32.75
C PHE A 521 -22.69 -28.30 -33.45
N GLN A 522 -22.23 -27.65 -34.51
CA GLN A 522 -20.91 -27.89 -35.07
C GLN A 522 -20.37 -26.57 -35.61
N TRP A 523 -19.25 -26.11 -35.07
CA TRP A 523 -18.56 -24.93 -35.60
C TRP A 523 -17.67 -25.31 -36.79
N TYR A 524 -17.61 -24.42 -37.77
CA TYR A 524 -16.85 -24.53 -39.00
C TYR A 524 -15.93 -23.34 -39.18
N ARG A 525 -14.74 -23.60 -39.70
CA ARG A 525 -13.77 -22.58 -40.11
C ARG A 525 -13.59 -22.66 -41.62
N LYS A 526 -13.87 -21.55 -42.30
CA LYS A 526 -13.59 -21.37 -43.73
C LYS A 526 -12.24 -20.69 -43.88
N VAL A 527 -11.24 -21.48 -44.24
CA VAL A 527 -9.87 -21.04 -44.46
C VAL A 527 -9.70 -20.56 -45.89
N TYR A 528 -9.06 -19.41 -46.05
CA TYR A 528 -8.66 -18.87 -47.36
C TYR A 528 -7.23 -19.33 -47.69
N GLY A 529 -7.08 -19.94 -48.85
CA GLY A 529 -5.80 -20.39 -49.39
C GLY A 529 -5.27 -19.43 -50.45
N GLU A 530 -4.03 -19.68 -50.88
CA GLU A 530 -3.37 -18.92 -51.92
C GLU A 530 -4.23 -18.85 -53.20
N TYR A 531 -4.14 -17.72 -53.93
CA TYR A 531 -4.87 -17.43 -55.16
C TYR A 531 -6.41 -17.45 -55.06
N GLY A 532 -6.97 -17.05 -53.91
CA GLY A 532 -8.43 -16.91 -53.74
C GLY A 532 -9.19 -18.24 -53.66
N SER A 533 -8.47 -19.35 -53.44
CA SER A 533 -9.09 -20.60 -53.06
C SER A 533 -9.63 -20.52 -51.63
N SER A 534 -10.71 -21.23 -51.30
CA SER A 534 -11.14 -21.38 -49.92
C SER A 534 -11.67 -22.78 -49.65
N SER A 535 -11.43 -23.27 -48.44
CA SER A 535 -11.83 -24.58 -47.96
C SER A 535 -12.46 -24.46 -46.58
N GLU A 536 -13.68 -24.94 -46.44
CA GLU A 536 -14.35 -25.03 -45.15
C GLU A 536 -14.12 -26.40 -44.52
N ALA A 537 -13.79 -26.40 -43.22
CA ALA A 537 -13.59 -27.59 -42.42
C ALA A 537 -14.34 -27.47 -41.09
N LYS A 538 -14.74 -28.62 -40.54
CA LYS A 538 -15.19 -28.72 -39.15
C LYS A 538 -14.06 -28.32 -38.21
N ILE A 539 -14.40 -27.63 -37.14
CA ILE A 539 -13.50 -27.44 -36.00
C ILE A 539 -13.69 -28.65 -35.09
N ASP A 540 -12.65 -29.51 -35.00
CA ASP A 540 -12.73 -30.76 -34.24
C ASP A 540 -13.03 -30.50 -32.76
N GLY A 541 -14.06 -31.16 -32.23
CA GLY A 541 -14.51 -31.01 -30.84
C GLY A 541 -15.37 -29.77 -30.54
N ALA A 542 -15.51 -28.82 -31.47
CA ALA A 542 -16.34 -27.64 -31.27
C ALA A 542 -17.82 -27.95 -31.57
N THR A 543 -18.48 -28.64 -30.63
CA THR A 543 -19.88 -29.11 -30.73
C THR A 543 -20.85 -28.45 -29.75
N ASP A 544 -20.38 -27.50 -28.95
CA ASP A 544 -21.18 -26.76 -27.97
C ASP A 544 -21.82 -25.50 -28.60
N SER A 545 -22.83 -24.94 -27.92
CA SER A 545 -23.47 -23.67 -28.32
C SER A 545 -22.55 -22.45 -28.15
N LEU A 546 -21.45 -22.60 -27.40
CA LEU A 546 -20.43 -21.58 -27.19
C LEU A 546 -19.14 -21.99 -27.88
N TYR A 547 -18.43 -21.03 -28.48
CA TYR A 547 -17.11 -21.25 -29.05
C TYR A 547 -16.14 -20.15 -28.62
N ILE A 548 -15.01 -20.57 -28.04
CA ILE A 548 -13.90 -19.69 -27.68
C ILE A 548 -13.02 -19.54 -28.93
N ILE A 549 -12.85 -18.29 -29.39
CA ILE A 549 -12.03 -18.00 -30.57
C ILE A 549 -10.57 -18.29 -30.25
N THR A 550 -9.93 -19.14 -31.05
CA THR A 550 -8.50 -19.45 -30.92
C THR A 550 -7.68 -18.58 -31.87
N SER A 551 -6.37 -18.49 -31.62
CA SER A 551 -5.45 -17.86 -32.58
C SER A 551 -5.44 -18.54 -33.96
N THR A 552 -5.91 -19.79 -34.06
CA THR A 552 -6.04 -20.53 -35.33
C THR A 552 -7.31 -20.16 -36.12
N ASP A 553 -8.20 -19.35 -35.55
CA ASP A 553 -9.39 -18.80 -36.22
C ASP A 553 -9.11 -17.44 -36.88
N ASN A 554 -8.09 -16.70 -36.43
CA ASN A 554 -7.80 -15.34 -36.90
C ASN A 554 -7.79 -15.23 -38.44
N PHE A 555 -8.49 -14.20 -38.93
CA PHE A 555 -8.71 -13.85 -40.33
C PHE A 555 -9.54 -14.84 -41.16
N ASN A 556 -9.99 -15.95 -40.57
CA ASN A 556 -10.91 -16.90 -41.20
C ASN A 556 -12.37 -16.52 -40.91
N ASP A 557 -13.28 -16.97 -41.78
CA ASP A 557 -14.71 -16.87 -41.53
C ASP A 557 -15.19 -18.06 -40.72
N LEU A 558 -15.94 -17.80 -39.64
CA LEU A 558 -16.58 -18.80 -38.79
C LEU A 558 -18.08 -18.85 -39.03
N ARG A 559 -18.65 -20.05 -39.05
CA ARG A 559 -20.11 -20.27 -38.97
C ARG A 559 -20.43 -21.51 -38.14
N VAL A 560 -21.68 -21.64 -37.71
CA VAL A 560 -22.18 -22.77 -36.92
C VAL A 560 -23.32 -23.48 -37.65
N GLU A 561 -23.26 -24.81 -37.68
CA GLU A 561 -24.42 -25.66 -37.97
C GLU A 561 -25.18 -25.95 -36.68
N VAL A 562 -26.50 -25.91 -36.75
CA VAL A 562 -27.42 -26.22 -35.65
C VAL A 562 -28.39 -27.29 -36.14
N VAL A 563 -28.53 -28.37 -35.38
CA VAL A 563 -29.55 -29.41 -35.61
C VAL A 563 -30.43 -29.50 -34.36
N PRO A 564 -31.71 -29.11 -34.40
CA PRO A 564 -32.60 -29.18 -33.24
C PRO A 564 -32.89 -30.63 -32.85
N PHE A 565 -33.14 -30.84 -31.56
CA PHE A 565 -33.47 -32.14 -30.98
C PHE A 565 -34.59 -31.98 -29.94
N ASP A 566 -35.65 -32.76 -30.10
CA ASP A 566 -36.85 -32.75 -29.23
C ASP A 566 -36.79 -33.79 -28.10
N GLY A 567 -35.84 -34.73 -28.16
CA GLY A 567 -35.72 -35.87 -27.24
C GLY A 567 -35.92 -37.24 -27.92
N THR A 568 -36.56 -37.28 -29.09
CA THR A 568 -36.89 -38.49 -29.86
C THR A 568 -36.35 -38.47 -31.31
N ALA A 569 -36.26 -37.30 -31.93
CA ALA A 569 -35.85 -37.09 -33.31
C ALA A 569 -34.96 -35.85 -33.49
N TYR A 570 -34.09 -35.89 -34.50
CA TYR A 570 -33.31 -34.74 -34.97
C TYR A 570 -33.99 -34.09 -36.16
N GLY A 571 -34.05 -32.76 -36.17
CA GLY A 571 -34.57 -31.98 -37.31
C GLY A 571 -33.58 -31.83 -38.45
N ASP A 572 -33.95 -31.02 -39.45
CA ASP A 572 -33.03 -30.63 -40.53
C ASP A 572 -31.93 -29.68 -40.02
N THR A 573 -30.70 -29.84 -40.54
CA THR A 573 -29.58 -28.95 -40.24
C THR A 573 -29.78 -27.56 -40.84
N ILE A 574 -29.68 -26.53 -40.00
CA ILE A 574 -29.58 -25.13 -40.44
C ILE A 574 -28.18 -24.57 -40.17
N THR A 575 -27.78 -23.52 -40.88
CA THR A 575 -26.44 -22.92 -40.76
C THR A 575 -26.52 -21.42 -40.54
N SER A 576 -25.68 -20.86 -39.68
CA SER A 576 -25.57 -19.42 -39.52
C SER A 576 -24.96 -18.72 -40.75
N GLY A 577 -25.10 -17.40 -40.80
CA GLY A 577 -24.19 -16.56 -41.56
C GLY A 577 -22.75 -16.65 -41.04
N TYR A 578 -21.80 -16.18 -41.83
CA TYR A 578 -20.39 -16.11 -41.45
C TYR A 578 -20.08 -14.87 -40.60
N VAL A 579 -19.17 -15.01 -39.63
CA VAL A 579 -18.50 -13.89 -38.95
C VAL A 579 -16.98 -14.05 -39.11
N LYS A 580 -16.28 -12.97 -39.47
CA LYS A 580 -14.81 -13.02 -39.62
C LYS A 580 -14.13 -12.86 -38.27
N ALA A 581 -13.42 -13.89 -37.82
CA ALA A 581 -12.62 -13.80 -36.60
C ALA A 581 -11.36 -12.94 -36.83
N ASN A 582 -10.93 -12.18 -35.82
CA ASN A 582 -9.72 -11.36 -35.90
C ASN A 582 -9.07 -11.17 -34.51
N PRO A 583 -7.81 -10.71 -34.42
CA PRO A 583 -7.13 -10.53 -33.13
C PRO A 583 -7.31 -9.14 -32.50
N PHE A 584 -7.85 -8.17 -33.25
CA PHE A 584 -7.91 -6.74 -32.94
C PHE A 584 -9.07 -6.38 -31.97
N GLU A 585 -9.10 -5.14 -31.48
CA GLU A 585 -10.23 -4.66 -30.64
C GLU A 585 -11.47 -4.28 -31.46
N GLY A 586 -11.30 -4.05 -32.76
CA GLY A 586 -12.34 -3.49 -33.62
C GLY A 586 -11.86 -3.32 -35.05
N GLY A 587 -12.78 -2.90 -35.92
CA GLY A 587 -12.51 -2.58 -37.32
C GLY A 587 -12.59 -3.77 -38.29
N SER A 588 -12.80 -3.43 -39.56
CA SER A 588 -12.78 -4.32 -40.72
C SER A 588 -11.49 -4.23 -41.54
N GLY A 589 -10.62 -3.27 -41.21
CA GLY A 589 -9.35 -3.03 -41.90
C GLY A 589 -9.45 -2.12 -43.11
N THR A 590 -10.58 -1.44 -43.30
CA THR A 590 -10.77 -0.47 -44.39
C THR A 590 -10.39 0.94 -43.95
N GLU A 591 -10.09 1.85 -44.87
CA GLU A 591 -9.71 3.24 -44.54
C GLU A 591 -10.75 3.96 -43.65
N ALA A 592 -12.03 3.64 -43.82
CA ALA A 592 -13.15 4.21 -43.05
C ALA A 592 -13.43 3.49 -41.73
N ASP A 593 -12.85 2.31 -41.51
CA ASP A 593 -13.07 1.42 -40.36
C ASP A 593 -11.80 0.54 -40.13
N PRO A 594 -10.67 1.15 -39.70
CA PRO A 594 -9.37 0.50 -39.59
C PRO A 594 -9.33 -0.47 -38.40
N TYR A 595 -8.49 -1.50 -38.49
CA TYR A 595 -8.25 -2.42 -37.39
C TYR A 595 -7.66 -1.68 -36.17
N LEU A 596 -8.27 -1.86 -35.01
CA LEU A 596 -7.92 -1.16 -33.77
C LEU A 596 -6.90 -1.97 -32.95
N ILE A 597 -5.76 -1.36 -32.65
CA ILE A 597 -4.61 -1.98 -31.98
C ILE A 597 -4.46 -1.40 -30.56
N SER A 598 -4.51 -2.29 -29.56
CA SER A 598 -4.40 -1.98 -28.13
C SER A 598 -3.17 -2.59 -27.45
N MET A 599 -2.51 -3.57 -28.08
CA MET A 599 -1.45 -4.40 -27.49
C MET A 599 -0.43 -4.93 -28.52
N ALA A 600 0.75 -5.32 -28.06
CA ALA A 600 1.88 -5.75 -28.89
C ALA A 600 1.56 -6.93 -29.82
N ASP A 601 0.77 -7.92 -29.36
CA ASP A 601 0.40 -9.07 -30.18
C ASP A 601 -0.51 -8.70 -31.36
N GLN A 602 -1.32 -7.65 -31.22
CA GLN A 602 -2.15 -7.12 -32.32
C GLN A 602 -1.30 -6.35 -33.33
N LEU A 603 -0.37 -5.51 -32.86
CA LEU A 603 0.63 -4.88 -33.70
C LEU A 603 1.44 -5.93 -34.48
N ASN A 604 1.81 -7.03 -33.82
CA ASN A 604 2.50 -8.16 -34.43
C ASN A 604 1.64 -8.88 -35.46
N ALA A 605 0.35 -9.10 -35.18
CA ALA A 605 -0.61 -9.75 -36.06
C ALA A 605 -0.97 -8.93 -37.32
N MET A 606 -0.55 -7.66 -37.43
CA MET A 606 -0.64 -6.89 -38.69
C MET A 606 -0.04 -7.65 -39.87
N ARG A 607 1.04 -8.43 -39.66
CA ARG A 607 1.78 -9.14 -40.72
C ARG A 607 1.02 -10.26 -41.42
N ASP A 608 -0.14 -10.66 -40.90
CA ASP A 608 -0.97 -11.75 -41.43
C ASP A 608 -2.20 -11.23 -42.23
N VAL A 609 -2.36 -9.91 -42.33
CA VAL A 609 -3.50 -9.23 -42.98
C VAL A 609 -3.26 -9.03 -44.48
N TYR A 610 -3.11 -10.13 -45.21
CA TYR A 610 -2.85 -10.10 -46.66
C TYR A 610 -4.10 -9.78 -47.50
N SER A 611 -3.88 -9.06 -48.61
CA SER A 611 -4.91 -8.79 -49.63
C SER A 611 -5.24 -10.02 -50.49
N GLU A 612 -6.30 -9.96 -51.31
CA GLU A 612 -6.56 -10.98 -52.35
C GLU A 612 -5.48 -11.03 -53.45
N GLN A 613 -4.63 -10.00 -53.57
CA GLN A 613 -3.43 -10.05 -54.40
C GLN A 613 -2.26 -10.66 -53.62
N PRO A 614 -1.55 -11.66 -54.16
CA PRO A 614 -0.42 -12.25 -53.47
C PRO A 614 0.64 -11.19 -53.18
N ASN A 615 1.13 -11.20 -51.93
CA ASN A 615 2.27 -10.44 -51.40
C ASN A 615 2.08 -8.96 -51.05
N ASN A 616 0.86 -8.42 -51.01
CA ASN A 616 0.62 -7.06 -50.51
C ASN A 616 -0.18 -7.04 -49.21
N LEU A 617 0.23 -6.14 -48.30
CA LEU A 617 -0.41 -5.87 -47.02
C LEU A 617 -1.11 -4.50 -47.10
N ASP A 618 -2.39 -4.49 -47.48
CA ASP A 618 -3.17 -3.28 -47.77
C ASP A 618 -4.11 -2.85 -46.63
N GLY A 619 -4.18 -3.62 -45.54
CA GLY A 619 -5.00 -3.32 -44.37
C GLY A 619 -4.71 -1.94 -43.75
N HIS A 620 -5.78 -1.27 -43.31
CA HIS A 620 -5.69 -0.03 -42.55
C HIS A 620 -5.77 -0.31 -41.05
N PHE A 621 -4.90 0.34 -40.28
CA PHE A 621 -4.67 0.12 -38.86
C PHE A 621 -4.64 1.43 -38.10
N LYS A 622 -5.13 1.41 -36.85
CA LYS A 622 -5.10 2.54 -35.95
C LYS A 622 -4.74 2.09 -34.52
N LEU A 623 -3.77 2.76 -33.90
CA LEU A 623 -3.51 2.59 -32.46
C LEU A 623 -4.63 3.26 -31.65
N ILE A 624 -5.02 2.63 -30.54
CA ILE A 624 -5.96 3.17 -29.55
C ILE A 624 -5.45 3.10 -28.10
N ASN A 625 -4.23 2.59 -27.92
CA ASN A 625 -3.42 2.62 -26.70
C ASN A 625 -1.94 2.78 -27.10
N ASP A 626 -1.12 3.16 -26.14
CA ASP A 626 0.34 3.03 -26.26
C ASP A 626 0.75 1.55 -26.18
N ILE A 627 1.79 1.16 -26.93
CA ILE A 627 2.21 -0.23 -27.12
C ILE A 627 3.64 -0.44 -26.61
N ASN A 628 3.84 -1.31 -25.63
CA ASN A 628 5.19 -1.67 -25.19
C ASN A 628 5.72 -2.87 -25.98
N LEU A 629 6.91 -2.74 -26.58
CA LEU A 629 7.68 -3.80 -27.24
C LEU A 629 8.93 -4.24 -26.45
N ASP A 630 9.27 -3.57 -25.32
CA ASP A 630 10.25 -4.09 -24.36
C ASP A 630 9.64 -5.20 -23.46
N VAL A 631 9.03 -6.20 -24.10
CA VAL A 631 8.44 -7.38 -23.47
C VAL A 631 8.71 -8.61 -24.33
N ALA A 632 8.92 -9.77 -23.69
CA ALA A 632 9.10 -11.03 -24.40
C ALA A 632 7.82 -11.39 -25.18
N PRO A 633 7.91 -11.89 -26.44
CA PRO A 633 9.14 -12.26 -27.17
C PRO A 633 9.80 -11.12 -27.96
N TYR A 634 9.23 -9.91 -27.97
CA TYR A 634 9.59 -8.82 -28.88
C TYR A 634 10.94 -8.16 -28.57
N ASN A 635 11.43 -8.27 -27.33
CA ASN A 635 12.78 -7.87 -26.92
C ASN A 635 13.80 -9.03 -26.82
N GLU A 636 13.43 -10.26 -27.18
CA GLU A 636 14.31 -11.43 -27.04
C GLU A 636 15.11 -11.76 -28.32
N GLY A 637 16.38 -12.14 -28.16
CA GLY A 637 17.21 -12.68 -29.24
C GLY A 637 17.55 -11.67 -30.32
N GLU A 638 16.87 -11.76 -31.47
CA GLU A 638 17.00 -10.82 -32.59
C GLU A 638 16.01 -9.63 -32.47
N GLY A 639 15.08 -9.69 -31.51
CA GLY A 639 14.06 -8.68 -31.27
C GLY A 639 12.88 -8.74 -32.25
N TRP A 640 12.26 -7.58 -32.47
CA TRP A 640 11.10 -7.41 -33.33
C TRP A 640 11.40 -7.81 -34.77
N ILE A 641 10.48 -8.56 -35.36
CA ILE A 641 10.52 -8.94 -36.77
C ILE A 641 9.75 -7.87 -37.56
N PRO A 642 10.37 -7.15 -38.52
CA PRO A 642 9.68 -6.21 -39.40
C PRO A 642 8.39 -6.80 -39.98
N ILE A 643 7.31 -6.00 -40.05
CA ILE A 643 6.00 -6.45 -40.55
C ILE A 643 6.11 -7.08 -41.95
N THR A 644 6.83 -6.43 -42.86
CA THR A 644 7.15 -6.88 -44.21
C THR A 644 8.62 -7.28 -44.34
N ARG A 645 8.94 -8.19 -45.29
CA ARG A 645 10.27 -8.84 -45.36
C ARG A 645 10.88 -8.76 -46.77
N GLY A 646 11.67 -7.71 -47.00
CA GLY A 646 12.42 -7.47 -48.25
C GLY A 646 11.52 -7.14 -49.45
N GLU A 647 12.13 -7.03 -50.65
CA GLU A 647 11.44 -6.61 -51.90
C GLU A 647 10.15 -7.38 -52.24
N SER A 648 9.99 -8.59 -51.71
CA SER A 648 8.90 -9.50 -52.08
C SER A 648 7.55 -9.22 -51.43
N VAL A 649 7.47 -8.44 -50.34
CA VAL A 649 6.20 -8.10 -49.66
C VAL A 649 6.20 -6.62 -49.26
N TRP A 650 5.15 -5.88 -49.62
CA TRP A 650 5.04 -4.44 -49.36
C TRP A 650 3.81 -4.09 -48.52
N PHE A 651 3.97 -3.14 -47.60
CA PHE A 651 2.86 -2.52 -46.89
C PHE A 651 2.33 -1.34 -47.71
N LEU A 652 1.06 -1.40 -48.07
CA LEU A 652 0.37 -0.42 -48.93
C LEU A 652 -0.77 0.31 -48.19
N GLY A 653 -1.19 -0.18 -47.03
CA GLY A 653 -2.27 0.38 -46.22
C GLY A 653 -1.86 1.62 -45.42
N SER A 654 -2.44 1.78 -44.22
CA SER A 654 -2.10 2.90 -43.34
C SER A 654 -1.94 2.50 -41.87
N LEU A 655 -0.95 3.06 -41.17
CA LEU A 655 -0.82 2.99 -39.72
C LEU A 655 -0.98 4.41 -39.14
N ASP A 656 -2.13 4.67 -38.51
CA ASP A 656 -2.40 5.90 -37.76
C ASP A 656 -2.11 5.66 -36.27
N GLY A 657 -1.12 6.32 -35.71
CA GLY A 657 -0.82 6.22 -34.29
C GLY A 657 -1.77 7.01 -33.39
N ASP A 658 -2.60 7.91 -33.92
CA ASP A 658 -3.46 8.83 -33.14
C ASP A 658 -2.72 9.67 -32.06
N ASN A 659 -1.40 9.79 -32.18
CA ASN A 659 -0.42 10.35 -31.25
C ASN A 659 -0.03 9.44 -30.05
N HIS A 660 -0.37 8.15 -30.11
CA HIS A 660 0.14 7.12 -29.21
C HIS A 660 1.62 6.80 -29.43
N THR A 661 2.23 6.22 -28.40
CA THR A 661 3.62 5.76 -28.39
C THR A 661 3.72 4.24 -28.59
N ILE A 662 4.68 3.80 -29.40
CA ILE A 662 5.24 2.44 -29.34
C ILE A 662 6.61 2.54 -28.67
N THR A 663 6.78 1.96 -27.48
CA THR A 663 8.03 2.03 -26.70
C THR A 663 8.86 0.76 -26.87
N GLY A 664 10.19 0.85 -26.84
CA GLY A 664 11.07 -0.31 -26.70
C GLY A 664 11.24 -1.15 -27.97
N LEU A 665 11.18 -0.54 -29.16
CA LEU A 665 11.39 -1.22 -30.44
C LEU A 665 12.85 -1.71 -30.59
N TYR A 666 13.12 -2.92 -30.12
CA TYR A 666 14.42 -3.59 -30.26
C TYR A 666 14.50 -4.42 -31.56
N ILE A 667 15.55 -4.25 -32.36
CA ILE A 667 15.90 -5.19 -33.45
C ILE A 667 17.42 -5.33 -33.54
N ASN A 668 17.95 -6.55 -33.43
CA ASN A 668 19.34 -6.90 -33.70
C ASN A 668 19.37 -7.90 -34.87
N SER A 669 19.39 -7.39 -36.11
CA SER A 669 19.26 -8.22 -37.31
C SER A 669 20.59 -8.82 -37.75
N THR A 670 20.74 -10.14 -37.58
CA THR A 670 21.85 -10.94 -38.14
C THR A 670 21.50 -11.65 -39.46
N ALA A 671 20.24 -11.54 -39.90
CA ALA A 671 19.74 -12.13 -41.14
C ALA A 671 19.95 -11.23 -42.38
N GLN A 672 19.82 -11.83 -43.57
CA GLN A 672 19.71 -11.11 -44.85
C GLN A 672 18.31 -10.48 -44.99
N GLN A 673 18.08 -9.37 -44.27
CA GLN A 673 16.87 -8.53 -44.36
C GLN A 673 17.27 -7.13 -44.82
N GLU A 674 16.92 -6.74 -46.04
CA GLU A 674 17.38 -5.45 -46.60
C GLU A 674 16.75 -4.24 -45.88
N TYR A 675 15.50 -4.34 -45.43
CA TYR A 675 14.79 -3.25 -44.75
C TYR A 675 14.56 -3.61 -43.27
N VAL A 676 15.14 -2.83 -42.35
CA VAL A 676 15.14 -3.10 -40.90
C VAL A 676 14.45 -1.95 -40.18
N GLY A 677 13.29 -2.22 -39.57
CA GLY A 677 12.45 -1.24 -38.87
C GLY A 677 11.17 -1.91 -38.34
N LEU A 678 10.25 -1.11 -37.78
CA LEU A 678 8.94 -1.60 -37.34
C LEU A 678 8.19 -2.28 -38.50
N ILE A 679 8.07 -1.58 -39.63
CA ILE A 679 7.30 -2.04 -40.79
C ILE A 679 8.17 -2.83 -41.75
N GLY A 680 9.38 -2.36 -42.10
CA GLY A 680 10.19 -2.94 -43.17
C GLY A 680 10.08 -2.11 -44.44
N GLY A 681 9.72 -2.70 -45.57
CA GLY A 681 9.47 -1.96 -46.82
C GLY A 681 8.00 -1.53 -46.97
N HIS A 682 7.73 -0.25 -47.23
CA HIS A 682 6.36 0.24 -47.46
C HIS A 682 6.21 1.35 -48.50
N SER A 683 5.04 1.33 -49.13
CA SER A 683 4.44 2.41 -49.95
C SER A 683 3.15 2.96 -49.33
N GLY A 684 2.74 2.41 -48.18
CA GLY A 684 1.61 2.89 -47.39
C GLY A 684 1.91 4.17 -46.60
N THR A 685 0.93 4.61 -45.82
CA THR A 685 1.00 5.81 -44.98
C THR A 685 1.29 5.45 -43.52
N VAL A 686 2.23 6.15 -42.88
CA VAL A 686 2.41 6.13 -41.41
C VAL A 686 2.24 7.54 -40.88
N ARG A 687 1.41 7.74 -39.85
CA ARG A 687 1.23 9.08 -39.27
C ARG A 687 0.88 9.11 -37.80
N ASN A 688 1.10 10.29 -37.18
CA ASN A 688 0.73 10.58 -35.79
C ASN A 688 1.30 9.56 -34.79
N LEU A 689 2.59 9.25 -34.87
CA LEU A 689 3.17 8.12 -34.14
C LEU A 689 4.40 8.55 -33.36
N LYS A 690 4.54 8.09 -32.12
CA LYS A 690 5.78 8.18 -31.36
C LYS A 690 6.43 6.80 -31.29
N LEU A 691 7.74 6.73 -31.54
CA LEU A 691 8.55 5.52 -31.33
C LEU A 691 9.61 5.84 -30.28
N GLU A 692 9.38 5.48 -29.03
CA GLU A 692 10.27 5.85 -27.92
C GLU A 692 11.18 4.66 -27.54
N GLU A 693 12.39 4.96 -27.08
CA GLU A 693 13.38 3.95 -26.65
C GLU A 693 13.72 2.89 -27.71
N VAL A 694 13.76 3.26 -29.00
CA VAL A 694 14.14 2.35 -30.08
C VAL A 694 15.59 1.90 -29.94
N ASN A 695 15.90 0.67 -30.35
CA ASN A 695 17.25 0.11 -30.31
C ASN A 695 17.46 -0.82 -31.51
N LEU A 696 17.84 -0.24 -32.65
CA LEU A 696 17.97 -0.93 -33.92
C LEU A 696 19.43 -1.17 -34.32
N ARG A 697 19.70 -2.35 -34.87
CA ARG A 697 21.01 -2.75 -35.36
C ARG A 697 20.94 -3.67 -36.58
N GLY A 698 21.31 -3.14 -37.74
CA GLY A 698 21.69 -3.92 -38.91
C GLY A 698 23.17 -4.33 -38.85
N THR A 699 23.51 -5.50 -39.41
CA THR A 699 24.86 -6.09 -39.35
C THR A 699 25.42 -6.53 -40.71
N THR A 700 24.64 -6.44 -41.78
CA THR A 700 25.00 -6.83 -43.15
C THR A 700 25.00 -5.62 -44.08
N ASN A 701 25.93 -5.56 -45.03
CA ASN A 701 26.18 -4.38 -45.89
C ASN A 701 25.00 -3.89 -46.75
N TYR A 702 23.85 -4.59 -46.74
CA TYR A 702 22.64 -4.26 -47.49
C TYR A 702 21.47 -3.85 -46.58
N ASN A 703 21.68 -3.69 -45.26
CA ASN A 703 20.62 -3.23 -44.37
C ASN A 703 20.44 -1.69 -44.48
N TYR A 704 19.23 -1.29 -44.85
CA TYR A 704 18.67 0.04 -44.63
C TYR A 704 17.93 0.03 -43.30
N VAL A 705 18.47 0.72 -42.29
CA VAL A 705 17.99 0.65 -40.90
C VAL A 705 17.30 1.95 -40.51
N GLY A 706 16.03 1.88 -40.14
CA GLY A 706 15.29 3.02 -39.61
C GLY A 706 14.04 2.56 -38.88
N PRO A 707 13.62 3.21 -37.78
CA PRO A 707 12.45 2.83 -36.98
C PRO A 707 11.14 2.63 -37.75
N ILE A 708 10.93 3.34 -38.86
CA ILE A 708 9.82 3.09 -39.79
C ILE A 708 10.19 2.08 -40.90
N GLY A 709 11.45 2.08 -41.34
CA GLY A 709 12.00 1.13 -42.32
C GLY A 709 12.46 1.83 -43.61
N TYR A 710 12.10 1.28 -44.76
CA TYR A 710 12.40 1.80 -46.09
C TYR A 710 11.10 2.28 -46.78
N VAL A 711 11.10 3.52 -47.26
CA VAL A 711 9.88 4.23 -47.68
C VAL A 711 9.93 4.49 -49.19
N SER A 712 9.18 3.74 -49.98
CA SER A 712 9.14 3.85 -51.44
C SER A 712 7.74 4.22 -51.91
N GLY A 713 7.51 5.48 -52.29
CA GLY A 713 6.18 6.02 -52.61
C GLY A 713 5.21 6.16 -51.42
N GLY A 714 5.68 5.79 -50.21
CA GLY A 714 4.93 5.94 -48.97
C GLY A 714 5.06 7.33 -48.37
N THR A 715 4.18 7.64 -47.41
CA THR A 715 4.22 8.88 -46.65
C THR A 715 4.44 8.60 -45.17
N VAL A 716 5.30 9.39 -44.53
CA VAL A 716 5.54 9.37 -43.08
C VAL A 716 5.30 10.78 -42.57
N SER A 717 4.36 11.00 -41.66
CA SER A 717 3.97 12.35 -41.24
C SER A 717 3.61 12.48 -39.76
N ASN A 718 4.02 13.57 -39.10
CA ASN A 718 3.78 13.77 -37.66
C ASN A 718 4.37 12.63 -36.79
N VAL A 719 5.56 12.13 -37.14
CA VAL A 719 6.23 11.01 -36.44
C VAL A 719 7.39 11.51 -35.57
N HIS A 720 7.43 11.10 -34.31
CA HIS A 720 8.57 11.32 -33.41
C HIS A 720 9.27 10.01 -33.11
N VAL A 721 10.59 10.04 -32.95
CA VAL A 721 11.39 8.86 -32.65
C VAL A 721 12.51 9.20 -31.65
N THR A 722 12.70 8.37 -30.63
CA THR A 722 13.84 8.49 -29.70
C THR A 722 14.57 7.15 -29.52
N GLY A 723 15.90 7.20 -29.29
CA GLY A 723 16.71 6.01 -28.99
C GLY A 723 17.96 5.85 -29.85
N THR A 724 18.29 4.62 -30.24
CA THR A 724 19.52 4.29 -30.99
C THR A 724 19.23 3.51 -32.29
N VAL A 725 19.95 3.89 -33.35
CA VAL A 725 19.87 3.26 -34.67
C VAL A 725 21.28 3.00 -35.18
N SER A 726 21.56 1.78 -35.63
CA SER A 726 22.89 1.37 -36.10
C SER A 726 22.80 0.52 -37.36
N GLY A 727 23.62 0.78 -38.38
CA GLY A 727 23.62 0.00 -39.62
C GLY A 727 24.59 0.51 -40.69
N PRO A 728 24.72 -0.17 -41.84
CA PRO A 728 25.52 0.34 -42.96
C PRO A 728 24.90 1.62 -43.52
N THR A 729 23.62 1.58 -43.89
CA THR A 729 22.81 2.77 -44.20
C THR A 729 21.76 2.89 -43.10
N ALA A 730 21.76 3.99 -42.33
CA ALA A 730 20.85 4.14 -41.20
C ALA A 730 20.33 5.57 -41.04
N GLY A 731 19.06 5.71 -40.68
CA GLY A 731 18.43 7.00 -40.38
C GLY A 731 17.56 6.96 -39.13
N GLY A 732 17.48 8.08 -38.43
CA GLY A 732 16.72 8.20 -37.18
C GLY A 732 15.23 7.88 -37.31
N ILE A 733 14.65 8.00 -38.51
CA ILE A 733 13.26 7.61 -38.81
C ILE A 733 13.21 6.54 -39.91
N ALA A 734 13.92 6.73 -41.03
CA ALA A 734 13.92 5.80 -42.17
C ALA A 734 15.34 5.42 -42.62
N GLY A 735 15.53 4.18 -43.06
CA GLY A 735 16.81 3.73 -43.64
C GLY A 735 17.11 4.46 -44.94
N ALA A 736 16.13 4.55 -45.84
CA ALA A 736 16.17 5.41 -47.03
C ALA A 736 14.76 5.71 -47.57
N LEU A 737 14.70 6.67 -48.51
CA LEU A 737 13.52 7.14 -49.24
C LEU A 737 13.69 6.94 -50.75
N TRP A 738 12.65 6.51 -51.47
CA TRP A 738 12.67 6.34 -52.94
C TRP A 738 11.30 6.60 -53.60
N ASN A 739 11.25 6.85 -54.92
CA ASN A 739 10.07 6.74 -55.79
C ASN A 739 8.81 7.44 -55.22
N ASP A 740 8.85 8.78 -55.07
CA ASP A 740 7.85 9.64 -54.42
C ASP A 740 7.70 9.46 -52.88
N GLY A 741 8.62 8.75 -52.23
CA GLY A 741 8.66 8.58 -50.77
C GLY A 741 8.87 9.91 -50.02
N SER A 742 8.16 10.11 -48.90
CA SER A 742 8.21 11.39 -48.17
C SER A 742 8.17 11.27 -46.64
N ILE A 743 8.87 12.20 -45.97
CA ILE A 743 8.83 12.40 -44.51
C ILE A 743 8.48 13.86 -44.22
N THR A 744 7.42 14.12 -43.46
CA THR A 744 6.96 15.47 -43.13
C THR A 744 6.66 15.64 -41.64
N GLU A 745 6.84 16.86 -41.10
CA GLU A 745 6.43 17.22 -39.73
C GLU A 745 6.94 16.21 -38.67
N SER A 746 8.16 15.69 -38.86
CA SER A 746 8.67 14.54 -38.10
C SER A 746 10.01 14.84 -37.44
N SER A 747 10.39 14.09 -36.41
CA SER A 747 11.59 14.42 -35.62
C SER A 747 12.25 13.23 -34.93
N PHE A 748 13.55 13.34 -34.70
CA PHE A 748 14.37 12.32 -34.05
C PHE A 748 15.23 12.92 -32.92
N ASP A 749 15.24 12.29 -31.74
CA ASP A 749 16.20 12.59 -30.67
C ASP A 749 16.92 11.31 -30.20
N GLY A 750 18.19 11.16 -30.59
CA GLY A 750 18.89 9.90 -30.34
C GLY A 750 20.27 9.78 -30.95
N THR A 751 20.74 8.54 -31.13
CA THR A 751 22.06 8.23 -31.69
C THR A 751 21.94 7.40 -32.96
N VAL A 752 22.42 7.91 -34.10
CA VAL A 752 22.53 7.17 -35.37
C VAL A 752 24.00 6.84 -35.66
N THR A 753 24.32 5.57 -35.94
CA THR A 753 25.70 5.10 -36.19
C THR A 753 25.84 4.20 -37.42
N GLY A 754 26.89 4.37 -38.23
CA GLY A 754 26.99 3.59 -39.47
C GLY A 754 28.05 3.97 -40.50
N THR A 755 27.87 3.52 -41.74
CA THR A 755 28.69 3.94 -42.89
C THR A 755 28.06 5.17 -43.56
N VAL A 756 26.76 5.16 -43.81
CA VAL A 756 25.98 6.29 -44.35
C VAL A 756 24.84 6.57 -43.39
N VAL A 757 24.86 7.74 -42.73
CA VAL A 757 23.93 8.04 -41.63
C VAL A 757 23.36 9.45 -41.65
N GLY A 758 22.06 9.55 -41.37
CA GLY A 758 21.37 10.82 -41.22
C GLY A 758 20.43 10.86 -40.01
N GLY A 759 20.23 12.04 -39.42
CA GLY A 759 19.34 12.19 -38.26
C GLY A 759 17.86 11.89 -38.56
N ILE A 760 17.42 11.96 -39.81
CA ILE A 760 16.08 11.55 -40.25
C ILE A 760 16.14 10.35 -41.21
N ALA A 761 16.96 10.43 -42.26
CA ALA A 761 17.08 9.40 -43.29
C ALA A 761 18.54 9.03 -43.60
N GLY A 762 18.84 7.75 -43.85
CA GLY A 762 20.19 7.31 -44.22
C GLY A 762 20.60 7.78 -45.63
N ASP A 763 19.82 7.41 -46.66
CA ASP A 763 20.00 7.88 -48.04
C ASP A 763 18.66 8.40 -48.62
N ILE A 764 18.74 9.21 -49.66
CA ILE A 764 17.63 9.51 -50.56
C ILE A 764 18.00 8.96 -51.95
N GLU A 765 17.33 7.89 -52.33
CA GLU A 765 17.49 7.21 -53.61
C GLU A 765 16.43 7.76 -54.58
N THR A 766 16.79 8.07 -55.82
CA THR A 766 15.88 8.48 -56.90
C THR A 766 16.50 8.12 -58.26
N ASP A 767 15.72 8.15 -59.34
CA ASP A 767 16.26 8.05 -60.71
C ASP A 767 16.24 9.38 -61.51
N GLY A 768 15.97 10.49 -60.80
CA GLY A 768 16.00 11.85 -61.34
C GLY A 768 14.64 12.41 -61.81
N VAL A 769 13.53 11.68 -61.67
CA VAL A 769 12.17 12.22 -61.89
C VAL A 769 11.24 12.18 -60.68
N ASP A 770 11.62 11.49 -59.60
CA ASP A 770 10.80 11.34 -58.39
C ASP A 770 10.63 12.64 -57.58
N ASN A 771 9.44 12.86 -57.03
CA ASN A 771 9.15 13.88 -56.02
C ASN A 771 9.42 13.31 -54.60
N THR A 772 10.63 12.79 -54.37
CA THR A 772 11.06 12.27 -53.07
C THR A 772 11.55 13.43 -52.18
N PHE A 773 11.01 13.60 -50.97
CA PHE A 773 11.35 14.75 -50.12
C PHE A 773 11.25 14.53 -48.60
N ILE A 774 12.01 15.34 -47.87
CA ILE A 774 11.84 15.56 -46.42
C ILE A 774 11.45 17.01 -46.20
N SER A 775 10.43 17.30 -45.40
CA SER A 775 10.14 18.68 -45.01
C SER A 775 9.63 18.85 -43.58
N LYS A 776 9.69 20.09 -43.07
CA LYS A 776 9.20 20.45 -41.74
C LYS A 776 9.73 19.56 -40.60
N SER A 777 10.95 19.05 -40.71
CA SER A 777 11.45 17.96 -39.86
C SER A 777 12.76 18.32 -39.15
N TYR A 778 13.06 17.70 -38.01
CA TYR A 778 14.27 18.04 -37.25
C TYR A 778 14.93 16.90 -36.48
N SER A 779 16.24 17.02 -36.27
CA SER A 779 17.03 16.02 -35.52
C SER A 779 17.86 16.64 -34.39
N THR A 780 18.00 15.89 -33.31
CA THR A 780 18.83 16.18 -32.14
C THR A 780 19.65 14.93 -31.75
N GLY A 781 20.43 15.00 -30.67
CA GLY A 781 21.32 13.91 -30.25
C GLY A 781 22.62 13.83 -31.05
N SER A 782 22.95 12.68 -31.64
CA SER A 782 24.25 12.41 -32.30
C SER A 782 24.12 11.56 -33.58
N VAL A 783 24.88 11.90 -34.61
CA VAL A 783 24.90 11.19 -35.91
C VAL A 783 26.36 10.97 -36.33
N SER A 784 26.83 9.71 -36.34
CA SER A 784 28.27 9.41 -36.49
C SER A 784 28.56 8.25 -37.43
N GLY A 785 29.44 8.43 -38.41
CA GLY A 785 29.74 7.40 -39.40
C GLY A 785 30.83 7.75 -40.40
N GLU A 786 30.92 7.03 -41.52
CA GLU A 786 31.84 7.42 -42.61
C GLU A 786 31.31 8.63 -43.39
N ARG A 787 29.99 8.69 -43.60
CA ARG A 787 29.23 9.80 -44.19
C ARG A 787 28.09 10.18 -43.24
N ALA A 788 28.20 11.32 -42.56
CA ALA A 788 27.27 11.70 -41.49
C ALA A 788 26.61 13.05 -41.75
N GLY A 789 25.28 13.08 -41.85
CA GLY A 789 24.50 14.28 -42.12
C GLY A 789 23.45 14.59 -41.05
N GLY A 790 23.24 15.86 -40.71
CA GLY A 790 22.27 16.23 -39.67
C GLY A 790 20.85 15.73 -39.96
N ILE A 791 20.37 15.85 -41.19
CA ILE A 791 19.05 15.34 -41.63
C ILE A 791 19.21 14.06 -42.48
N VAL A 792 20.11 14.08 -43.47
CA VAL A 792 20.27 12.99 -44.45
C VAL A 792 21.73 12.61 -44.63
N GLY A 793 22.07 11.33 -44.58
CA GLY A 793 23.44 10.87 -44.81
C GLY A 793 23.91 11.11 -46.24
N SER A 794 23.18 10.57 -47.22
CA SER A 794 23.48 10.63 -48.66
C SER A 794 22.25 11.05 -49.48
N VAL A 795 22.45 11.53 -50.70
CA VAL A 795 21.38 11.75 -51.69
C VAL A 795 21.89 11.27 -53.05
N THR A 796 21.49 10.09 -53.51
CA THR A 796 22.20 9.39 -54.58
C THR A 796 22.00 9.99 -55.99
N ASP A 797 20.79 10.38 -56.41
CA ASP A 797 20.56 10.96 -57.76
C ASP A 797 19.52 12.11 -57.82
N GLY A 798 19.07 12.62 -56.68
CA GLY A 798 18.10 13.73 -56.58
C GLY A 798 17.17 13.65 -55.37
N GLY A 799 16.46 14.75 -55.07
CA GLY A 799 15.51 14.86 -53.97
C GLY A 799 15.39 16.29 -53.43
N THR A 800 14.49 16.52 -52.46
CA THR A 800 14.30 17.83 -51.80
C THR A 800 14.33 17.72 -50.26
N ILE A 801 14.94 18.68 -49.59
CA ILE A 801 14.87 18.88 -48.14
C ILE A 801 14.40 20.32 -47.90
N SER A 802 13.31 20.56 -47.16
CA SER A 802 12.87 21.93 -46.86
C SER A 802 12.37 22.18 -45.43
N ASP A 803 12.45 23.43 -44.98
CA ASP A 803 11.82 23.90 -43.74
C ASP A 803 12.25 23.07 -42.50
N SER A 804 13.50 22.59 -42.50
CA SER A 804 14.01 21.55 -41.59
C SER A 804 15.32 21.97 -40.90
N TYR A 805 15.63 21.46 -39.71
CA TYR A 805 16.88 21.83 -39.02
C TYR A 805 17.48 20.72 -38.17
N SER A 806 18.78 20.81 -37.89
CA SER A 806 19.45 19.87 -36.99
C SER A 806 20.22 20.60 -35.88
N LEU A 807 20.07 20.07 -34.66
CA LEU A 807 20.88 20.41 -33.49
C LEU A 807 21.84 19.26 -33.12
N ALA A 808 21.89 18.20 -33.92
CA ALA A 808 22.66 17.00 -33.60
C ALA A 808 24.18 17.25 -33.61
N THR A 809 24.91 16.50 -32.79
CA THR A 809 26.38 16.39 -32.91
C THR A 809 26.69 15.41 -34.04
N VAL A 810 27.06 15.95 -35.20
CA VAL A 810 27.38 15.20 -36.41
C VAL A 810 28.89 14.95 -36.45
N SER A 811 29.33 13.75 -36.84
CA SER A 811 30.75 13.41 -36.96
C SER A 811 30.99 12.39 -38.08
N GLY A 812 31.55 12.85 -39.19
CA GLY A 812 31.78 12.02 -40.38
C GLY A 812 33.26 11.75 -40.65
N SER A 813 33.70 10.48 -40.69
CA SER A 813 35.12 10.14 -40.90
C SER A 813 35.62 10.35 -42.34
N THR A 814 34.71 10.53 -43.30
CA THR A 814 35.02 10.82 -44.71
C THR A 814 34.29 12.07 -45.18
N PHE A 815 33.01 12.22 -44.85
CA PHE A 815 32.21 13.42 -45.12
C PHE A 815 31.27 13.74 -43.96
N GLU A 816 31.16 15.01 -43.60
CA GLU A 816 30.16 15.51 -42.66
C GLU A 816 29.46 16.78 -43.17
N GLY A 817 28.21 16.98 -42.74
CA GLY A 817 27.44 18.18 -43.05
C GLY A 817 26.23 18.38 -42.14
N GLY A 818 25.93 19.62 -41.78
CA GLY A 818 24.86 19.96 -40.82
C GLY A 818 23.43 19.62 -41.29
N ILE A 819 23.23 19.40 -42.60
CA ILE A 819 21.94 18.95 -43.19
C ILE A 819 22.15 17.67 -44.00
N VAL A 820 23.05 17.68 -44.97
CA VAL A 820 23.38 16.55 -45.84
C VAL A 820 24.90 16.40 -45.98
N SER A 821 25.42 15.17 -46.01
CA SER A 821 26.88 14.93 -46.02
C SER A 821 27.47 14.67 -47.41
N PHE A 822 26.79 13.88 -48.25
CA PHE A 822 27.30 13.44 -49.54
C PHE A 822 26.23 13.49 -50.64
N ASN A 823 26.56 14.19 -51.72
CA ASN A 823 25.71 14.43 -52.89
C ASN A 823 24.40 15.19 -52.54
N GLY A 824 23.77 15.82 -53.53
CA GLY A 824 23.09 17.10 -53.31
C GLY A 824 21.59 17.12 -53.58
N ALA A 825 20.78 17.11 -52.52
CA ALA A 825 19.37 17.49 -52.59
C ALA A 825 19.16 18.99 -52.90
N THR A 826 18.00 19.32 -53.45
CA THR A 826 17.45 20.67 -53.46
C THR A 826 17.15 21.09 -52.02
N GLN A 827 17.57 22.28 -51.60
CA GLN A 827 17.45 22.75 -50.22
C GLN A 827 16.78 24.12 -50.14
N THR A 828 15.86 24.31 -49.20
CA THR A 828 15.12 25.58 -49.00
C THR A 828 14.73 25.72 -47.52
N HIS A 829 15.03 26.86 -46.88
CA HIS A 829 14.78 27.11 -45.45
C HIS A 829 15.34 26.00 -44.51
N ASN A 830 16.60 25.56 -44.69
CA ASN A 830 17.22 24.56 -43.83
C ASN A 830 18.33 25.15 -42.93
N TYR A 831 18.35 24.79 -41.64
CA TYR A 831 19.17 25.43 -40.61
C TYR A 831 19.98 24.43 -39.76
N PHE A 832 21.14 24.83 -39.25
CA PHE A 832 21.98 24.01 -38.38
C PHE A 832 22.46 24.79 -37.16
N ALA A 833 22.28 24.21 -35.98
CA ALA A 833 22.78 24.73 -34.70
C ALA A 833 23.38 23.63 -33.81
N GLY A 834 23.74 22.49 -34.40
CA GLY A 834 24.46 21.41 -33.73
C GLY A 834 25.98 21.62 -33.73
N THR A 835 26.73 20.53 -33.54
CA THR A 835 28.21 20.51 -33.54
C THR A 835 28.73 19.57 -34.63
N LEU A 836 29.90 19.87 -35.20
CA LEU A 836 30.61 19.07 -36.21
C LEU A 836 31.98 18.63 -35.65
N SER A 837 32.66 17.64 -36.26
CA SER A 837 33.96 17.14 -35.76
C SER A 837 35.21 17.61 -36.53
N ASP A 838 35.06 18.65 -37.37
CA ASP A 838 36.09 19.37 -38.11
C ASP A 838 36.84 18.51 -39.16
N VAL A 839 36.11 17.66 -39.89
CA VAL A 839 36.62 16.84 -41.01
C VAL A 839 36.49 17.60 -42.35
N GLU A 840 36.74 16.98 -43.52
CA GLU A 840 36.42 17.57 -44.84
C GLU A 840 34.90 17.79 -44.95
N SER A 841 34.45 18.94 -44.47
CA SER A 841 33.04 19.26 -44.28
C SER A 841 32.45 19.95 -45.50
N ASN A 842 31.31 19.44 -45.96
CA ASN A 842 30.46 20.12 -46.94
C ASN A 842 29.58 21.16 -46.23
N THR A 843 30.21 21.99 -45.38
CA THR A 843 29.64 22.56 -44.16
C THR A 843 28.35 23.37 -44.35
N TYR A 844 28.26 24.14 -45.43
CA TYR A 844 27.14 25.04 -45.74
C TYR A 844 26.91 25.17 -47.26
N TRP A 845 26.67 24.07 -47.97
CA TRP A 845 26.52 24.11 -49.43
C TRP A 845 25.17 23.56 -49.91
N ASN A 846 24.40 24.42 -50.56
CA ASN A 846 23.52 23.97 -51.63
C ASN A 846 24.37 23.54 -52.86
N THR A 847 23.77 22.86 -53.84
CA THR A 847 24.45 22.41 -55.06
C THR A 847 25.00 23.53 -55.96
N SER A 848 24.74 24.80 -55.64
CA SER A 848 25.21 25.98 -56.37
C SER A 848 26.39 26.70 -55.73
N GLY A 849 26.80 26.32 -54.51
CA GLY A 849 27.96 26.91 -53.82
C GLY A 849 27.68 28.19 -53.04
N GLU A 850 26.46 28.37 -52.51
CA GLU A 850 26.12 29.47 -51.60
C GLU A 850 25.71 28.96 -50.21
N GLN A 851 26.13 29.68 -49.16
CA GLN A 851 25.74 29.47 -47.76
C GLN A 851 24.27 29.89 -47.59
N THR A 852 23.42 28.96 -47.15
CA THR A 852 21.96 29.12 -47.28
C THR A 852 21.28 30.00 -46.24
N THR A 853 21.96 30.39 -45.15
CA THR A 853 21.32 31.04 -43.99
C THR A 853 22.23 32.05 -43.28
N ASP A 854 21.87 33.34 -43.30
CA ASP A 854 22.47 34.41 -42.47
C ASP A 854 21.97 34.41 -40.99
N VAL A 855 21.31 33.33 -40.56
CA VAL A 855 20.63 33.22 -39.26
C VAL A 855 21.55 32.56 -38.23
N SER A 856 21.78 33.23 -37.10
CA SER A 856 22.60 32.71 -36.00
C SER A 856 21.84 31.71 -35.12
N THR A 857 22.57 30.91 -34.34
CA THR A 857 22.00 29.96 -33.36
C THR A 857 21.02 30.64 -32.38
N GLY A 858 21.34 31.85 -31.91
CA GLY A 858 20.43 32.65 -31.09
C GLY A 858 19.20 33.16 -31.84
N ALA A 859 19.32 33.48 -33.14
CA ALA A 859 18.19 33.89 -33.96
C ALA A 859 17.24 32.73 -34.32
N MET A 860 17.70 31.48 -34.29
CA MET A 860 16.83 30.30 -34.38
C MET A 860 15.93 30.12 -33.15
N LYS A 861 16.28 30.72 -32.00
CA LYS A 861 15.46 30.73 -30.78
C LYS A 861 14.45 31.89 -30.72
N ASP A 862 14.41 32.77 -31.73
CA ASP A 862 13.44 33.88 -31.81
C ASP A 862 12.35 33.59 -32.85
N SER A 863 11.09 33.52 -32.40
CA SER A 863 9.97 33.11 -33.26
C SER A 863 9.60 34.14 -34.34
N LEU A 864 9.94 35.42 -34.17
CA LEU A 864 9.72 36.44 -35.21
C LEU A 864 10.74 36.30 -36.33
N THR A 865 12.03 36.24 -35.98
CA THR A 865 13.14 36.09 -36.93
C THR A 865 13.05 34.76 -37.69
N PHE A 866 12.60 33.68 -37.03
CA PHE A 866 12.44 32.38 -37.67
C PHE A 866 11.13 32.25 -38.49
N ALA A 867 10.08 33.01 -38.15
CA ALA A 867 8.88 33.12 -39.01
C ALA A 867 9.20 33.84 -40.34
N ASP A 868 9.94 34.95 -40.29
CA ASP A 868 10.43 35.67 -41.48
C ASP A 868 11.39 34.81 -42.33
N ALA A 869 11.99 33.76 -41.73
CA ALA A 869 12.84 32.77 -42.37
C ALA A 869 12.06 31.60 -43.06
N GLY A 870 10.72 31.60 -42.99
CA GLY A 870 9.85 30.66 -43.70
C GLY A 870 9.09 29.66 -42.82
N PHE A 871 9.36 29.60 -41.51
CA PHE A 871 8.75 28.61 -40.62
C PHE A 871 7.33 29.02 -40.20
N ASP A 872 6.35 28.14 -40.43
CA ASP A 872 4.95 28.36 -40.06
C ASP A 872 4.68 28.15 -38.56
N PHE A 873 4.81 29.23 -37.80
CA PHE A 873 4.45 29.27 -36.37
C PHE A 873 2.94 29.37 -36.09
N ALA A 874 2.07 29.42 -37.11
CA ALA A 874 0.63 29.44 -36.92
C ALA A 874 0.00 28.03 -36.87
N ASN A 875 0.58 27.05 -37.60
CA ASN A 875 0.02 25.69 -37.66
C ASN A 875 1.05 24.56 -37.50
N THR A 876 2.35 24.83 -37.64
CA THR A 876 3.39 23.77 -37.68
C THR A 876 4.31 23.82 -36.46
N TRP A 877 4.89 24.98 -36.16
CA TRP A 877 6.00 25.14 -35.22
C TRP A 877 5.64 26.00 -33.99
N ALA A 878 6.29 25.76 -32.87
CA ALA A 878 6.23 26.59 -31.66
C ALA A 878 7.62 26.78 -31.05
N ILE A 879 7.80 27.82 -30.24
CA ILE A 879 9.01 28.11 -29.44
C ILE A 879 8.54 28.48 -28.02
N VAL A 880 9.25 28.00 -26.99
CA VAL A 880 9.08 28.46 -25.61
C VAL A 880 9.79 29.81 -25.45
N THR A 881 9.12 30.80 -24.85
CA THR A 881 9.66 32.14 -24.61
C THR A 881 9.36 32.62 -23.19
N GLY A 882 10.10 33.63 -22.72
CA GLY A 882 10.04 34.15 -21.35
C GLY A 882 11.23 33.66 -20.52
N ASP A 883 10.98 33.27 -19.27
CA ASP A 883 11.98 32.81 -18.29
C ASP A 883 12.70 31.50 -18.72
N SER A 884 12.25 30.87 -19.82
CA SER A 884 12.97 29.84 -20.54
C SER A 884 12.83 30.05 -22.04
N ILE A 885 13.85 29.64 -22.80
CA ILE A 885 13.91 29.78 -24.25
C ILE A 885 14.29 28.45 -24.92
N SER A 886 13.60 28.07 -26.00
CA SER A 886 13.87 26.84 -26.76
C SER A 886 14.19 27.11 -28.23
N TYR A 887 14.66 26.08 -28.93
CA TYR A 887 14.55 26.02 -30.40
C TYR A 887 13.08 25.74 -30.80
N PRO A 888 12.75 25.74 -32.11
CA PRO A 888 11.44 25.28 -32.56
C PRO A 888 11.11 23.86 -32.08
N TYR A 889 9.83 23.54 -32.08
CA TYR A 889 9.29 22.18 -31.94
C TYR A 889 7.93 22.08 -32.62
N LEU A 890 7.49 20.86 -32.93
CA LEU A 890 6.26 20.60 -33.67
C LEU A 890 5.03 20.77 -32.78
N GLN A 891 3.99 21.47 -33.25
CA GLN A 891 2.76 21.71 -32.48
C GLN A 891 1.89 20.45 -32.33
N ASN A 892 1.73 19.71 -33.44
CA ASN A 892 0.80 18.56 -33.51
C ASN A 892 1.34 17.30 -32.82
N ASN A 893 2.62 17.29 -32.46
CA ASN A 893 3.28 16.26 -31.67
C ASN A 893 4.41 16.94 -30.87
N PRO A 894 4.13 17.43 -29.64
CA PRO A 894 5.11 18.17 -28.85
C PRO A 894 6.08 17.21 -28.14
N GLN A 895 7.37 17.37 -28.45
CA GLN A 895 8.40 16.46 -27.96
C GLN A 895 8.90 16.83 -26.56
N ILE A 896 9.30 15.81 -25.80
CA ILE A 896 9.72 15.94 -24.40
C ILE A 896 11.06 15.20 -24.24
N PRO A 897 12.16 15.88 -23.86
CA PRO A 897 12.27 17.31 -23.58
C PRO A 897 12.10 18.19 -24.83
N ILE A 898 11.68 19.45 -24.63
CA ILE A 898 11.59 20.42 -25.73
C ILE A 898 13.02 20.80 -26.18
N PRO A 899 13.34 20.77 -27.49
CA PRO A 899 14.70 20.96 -28.01
C PRO A 899 15.43 22.21 -27.50
N GLY A 900 16.56 22.00 -26.80
CA GLY A 900 17.44 23.06 -26.29
C GLY A 900 16.73 24.11 -25.43
N LYS A 901 15.74 23.68 -24.63
CA LYS A 901 15.08 24.53 -23.64
C LYS A 901 16.03 24.84 -22.49
N GLU A 902 16.43 26.10 -22.38
CA GLU A 902 17.37 26.64 -21.38
C GLU A 902 16.71 27.79 -20.60
N LEU A 903 17.29 28.17 -19.45
CA LEU A 903 16.88 29.35 -18.69
C LEU A 903 17.38 30.66 -19.36
N GLY A 904 16.71 31.78 -19.08
CA GLY A 904 17.20 33.11 -19.46
C GLY A 904 18.08 33.73 -18.37
N ASN A 905 19.03 34.61 -18.76
CA ASN A 905 19.97 35.27 -17.86
C ASN A 905 19.25 36.04 -16.74
N THR A 906 19.66 35.83 -15.49
CA THR A 906 19.14 36.50 -14.29
C THR A 906 20.21 37.34 -13.61
N THR A 907 20.00 37.76 -12.35
CA THR A 907 21.01 38.46 -11.55
C THR A 907 21.39 37.66 -10.31
N PRO A 908 22.69 37.64 -9.94
CA PRO A 908 23.19 36.75 -8.90
C PRO A 908 22.75 37.22 -7.50
N ILE A 909 22.35 36.27 -6.67
CA ILE A 909 21.86 36.51 -5.31
C ILE A 909 22.92 36.06 -4.29
N ALA A 910 23.20 36.93 -3.32
CA ALA A 910 23.89 36.56 -2.10
C ALA A 910 22.85 36.27 -1.00
N ALA A 911 22.99 35.13 -0.33
CA ALA A 911 22.19 34.78 0.84
C ALA A 911 23.09 34.55 2.07
N ASN A 912 22.48 34.50 3.26
CA ASN A 912 23.13 34.08 4.50
C ASN A 912 24.49 34.76 4.79
N ALA A 913 24.60 36.06 4.49
CA ALA A 913 25.77 36.86 4.81
C ALA A 913 26.07 36.77 6.32
N ALA A 914 27.26 36.28 6.67
CA ALA A 914 27.62 35.94 8.04
C ALA A 914 29.10 36.21 8.33
N ILE A 915 29.39 36.33 9.63
CA ILE A 915 30.73 36.49 10.19
C ILE A 915 31.11 35.15 10.81
N ALA A 916 32.06 34.45 10.19
CA ALA A 916 32.58 33.17 10.67
C ALA A 916 33.86 33.35 11.50
N GLY A 917 34.12 32.43 12.43
CA GLY A 917 35.26 32.48 13.35
C GLY A 917 34.86 32.92 14.77
N THR A 918 35.79 32.83 15.72
CA THR A 918 35.53 33.15 17.13
C THR A 918 35.60 34.68 17.35
N PRO A 919 34.53 35.35 17.82
CA PRO A 919 34.55 36.78 18.07
C PRO A 919 35.27 37.10 19.38
N LYS A 920 36.60 37.06 19.33
CA LYS A 920 37.51 37.23 20.48
C LYS A 920 38.70 38.08 20.06
N VAL A 921 39.21 38.91 20.96
CA VAL A 921 40.28 39.85 20.65
C VAL A 921 41.56 39.10 20.24
N GLY A 922 42.02 39.35 19.02
CA GLY A 922 43.19 38.70 18.42
C GLY A 922 42.91 37.53 17.48
N GLU A 923 41.67 37.01 17.43
CA GLU A 923 41.27 35.94 16.51
C GLU A 923 40.87 36.49 15.13
N VAL A 924 40.94 35.66 14.09
CA VAL A 924 40.55 36.06 12.73
C VAL A 924 39.10 35.68 12.45
N LEU A 925 38.31 36.68 12.06
CA LEU A 925 36.96 36.56 11.53
C LEU A 925 36.97 36.60 10.00
N ALA A 926 36.08 35.86 9.38
CA ALA A 926 35.93 35.76 7.92
C ALA A 926 34.51 36.07 7.46
N ALA A 927 34.41 36.67 6.27
CA ALA A 927 33.16 36.87 5.55
C ALA A 927 32.72 35.55 4.89
N THR A 928 31.48 35.15 5.15
CA THR A 928 30.82 34.03 4.45
C THR A 928 29.47 34.48 3.90
N TYR A 929 29.10 33.95 2.75
CA TYR A 929 27.79 34.15 2.12
C TYR A 929 27.54 32.95 1.19
N ASP A 930 26.28 32.58 1.01
CA ASP A 930 25.88 31.65 -0.04
C ASP A 930 25.71 32.44 -1.34
N PHE A 931 26.22 31.90 -2.45
CA PHE A 931 25.98 32.43 -3.79
C PHE A 931 24.98 31.53 -4.51
N THR A 932 23.92 32.12 -5.05
CA THR A 932 22.96 31.44 -5.91
C THR A 932 22.65 32.29 -7.12
N ASP A 933 22.79 31.71 -8.30
CA ASP A 933 22.38 32.29 -9.57
C ASP A 933 21.30 31.38 -10.17
N ALA A 934 20.27 31.93 -10.84
CA ALA A 934 19.09 31.15 -11.20
C ALA A 934 19.20 30.45 -12.57
N ASP A 935 20.07 30.94 -13.46
CA ASP A 935 20.46 30.28 -14.71
C ASP A 935 21.73 29.44 -14.57
N GLY A 936 22.50 29.67 -13.50
CA GLY A 936 23.59 28.80 -13.03
C GLY A 936 24.98 29.34 -13.30
N ASP A 937 25.11 30.64 -13.52
CA ASP A 937 26.38 31.28 -13.86
C ASP A 937 27.37 31.27 -12.67
N ALA A 938 28.67 31.30 -12.98
CA ALA A 938 29.72 31.05 -11.99
C ALA A 938 30.06 32.29 -11.14
N ASN A 939 30.10 32.15 -9.81
CA ASN A 939 30.49 33.23 -8.89
C ASN A 939 31.86 33.83 -9.24
N ALA A 940 31.87 35.09 -9.70
CA ALA A 940 33.07 35.86 -10.02
C ALA A 940 33.63 36.65 -8.83
N GLY A 941 32.90 36.73 -7.72
CA GLY A 941 33.35 37.30 -6.45
C GLY A 941 32.33 38.20 -5.77
N ALA A 942 32.78 38.87 -4.71
CA ALA A 942 31.98 39.83 -3.95
C ALA A 942 32.83 40.98 -3.38
N SER A 943 32.16 42.06 -2.98
CA SER A 943 32.77 43.20 -2.25
C SER A 943 32.23 43.30 -0.82
N PHE A 944 33.04 43.85 0.10
CA PHE A 944 32.84 43.75 1.55
C PHE A 944 33.06 45.09 2.29
N GLN A 945 32.37 45.29 3.42
CA GLN A 945 32.64 46.39 4.37
C GLN A 945 32.22 46.00 5.80
N TRP A 946 33.09 46.25 6.79
CA TRP A 946 32.83 45.94 8.21
C TRP A 946 32.45 47.17 9.06
N TYR A 947 31.68 46.93 10.12
CA TYR A 947 31.07 47.91 11.02
C TYR A 947 31.16 47.50 12.50
N ARG A 948 31.09 48.47 13.42
CA ARG A 948 31.08 48.28 14.89
C ARG A 948 29.92 49.05 15.53
N ALA A 949 29.17 48.41 16.42
CA ALA A 949 28.07 48.99 17.21
C ALA A 949 28.22 48.74 18.72
N ASN A 950 27.42 49.45 19.54
CA ASN A 950 27.39 49.24 20.99
C ASN A 950 26.52 48.07 21.45
N ASP A 951 25.51 47.68 20.67
CA ASP A 951 24.53 46.65 21.01
C ASP A 951 24.09 45.86 19.75
N ASN A 952 23.32 44.80 19.96
CA ASN A 952 22.77 43.94 18.92
C ASN A 952 21.70 44.64 18.03
N ALA A 953 21.35 45.89 18.33
CA ALA A 953 20.39 46.70 17.56
C ALA A 953 21.07 47.74 16.66
N GLY A 954 22.41 47.81 16.67
CA GLY A 954 23.16 48.78 15.87
C GLY A 954 23.27 50.17 16.47
N THR A 955 23.01 50.36 17.77
CA THR A 955 23.05 51.69 18.39
C THR A 955 24.46 52.28 18.31
N ASN A 956 24.55 53.46 17.69
CA ASN A 956 25.80 54.13 17.33
C ASN A 956 26.73 53.26 16.45
N GLU A 957 26.18 52.52 15.49
CA GLU A 957 26.99 51.87 14.44
C GLU A 957 27.93 52.88 13.75
N VAL A 958 29.19 52.49 13.61
CA VAL A 958 30.23 53.21 12.86
C VAL A 958 30.98 52.27 11.92
N GLU A 959 31.33 52.77 10.75
CA GLU A 959 32.21 52.10 9.80
C GLU A 959 33.59 51.83 10.42
N ILE A 960 34.10 50.61 10.26
CA ILE A 960 35.50 50.30 10.57
C ILE A 960 36.34 50.72 9.36
N MET A 961 36.80 51.97 9.39
CA MET A 961 37.49 52.62 8.28
C MET A 961 38.62 51.76 7.71
N GLY A 962 38.48 51.37 6.44
CA GLY A 962 39.46 50.55 5.70
C GLY A 962 39.33 49.04 5.88
N ALA A 963 38.37 48.54 6.66
CA ALA A 963 38.04 47.11 6.71
C ALA A 963 37.10 46.76 5.54
N THR A 964 37.68 46.58 4.35
CA THR A 964 37.00 46.19 3.10
C THR A 964 37.39 44.81 2.57
N ASP A 965 38.26 44.10 3.31
CA ASP A 965 38.67 42.74 2.98
C ASP A 965 37.63 41.72 3.45
N SER A 966 37.68 40.50 2.91
CA SER A 966 36.86 39.36 3.34
C SER A 966 37.22 38.80 4.72
N THR A 967 38.10 39.46 5.48
CA THR A 967 38.47 39.06 6.85
C THR A 967 38.70 40.28 7.76
N TYR A 968 38.54 40.10 9.06
CA TYR A 968 38.80 41.12 10.09
C TYR A 968 39.39 40.48 11.36
N THR A 969 40.12 41.24 12.17
CA THR A 969 40.70 40.77 13.44
C THR A 969 40.33 41.74 14.56
N PRO A 970 39.46 41.36 15.51
CA PRO A 970 39.03 42.25 16.60
C PRO A 970 40.21 42.68 17.48
N ILE A 971 40.27 43.97 17.79
CA ILE A 971 41.31 44.57 18.65
C ILE A 971 40.74 44.87 20.05
N PRO A 972 41.55 45.26 21.07
CA PRO A 972 41.04 45.47 22.43
C PRO A 972 39.92 46.50 22.58
N SER A 973 39.69 47.38 21.61
CA SER A 973 38.54 48.31 21.58
C SER A 973 37.25 47.71 21.02
N ASP A 974 37.30 46.50 20.46
CA ASP A 974 36.13 45.72 20.05
C ASP A 974 35.59 44.87 21.19
N ASN A 975 36.35 44.64 22.27
CA ASN A 975 35.90 43.84 23.39
C ASN A 975 34.61 44.44 23.97
N PHE A 976 33.56 43.63 24.12
CA PHE A 976 32.21 44.08 24.48
C PHE A 976 31.59 45.08 23.48
N LYS A 977 31.87 44.88 22.19
CA LYS A 977 31.20 45.53 21.05
C LYS A 977 30.66 44.50 20.07
N TYR A 978 29.73 44.96 19.25
CA TYR A 978 29.08 44.16 18.21
C TYR A 978 29.68 44.49 16.85
N LEU A 979 30.04 43.48 16.06
CA LEU A 979 30.59 43.60 14.71
C LEU A 979 29.56 43.18 13.65
N ARG A 980 29.55 43.86 12.50
CA ARG A 980 28.67 43.55 11.35
C ARG A 980 29.40 43.71 10.03
N LEU A 981 28.94 43.01 9.00
CA LEU A 981 29.49 42.97 7.64
C LEU A 981 28.39 43.25 6.60
N ASP A 982 28.73 43.95 5.52
CA ASP A 982 27.97 44.00 4.27
C ASP A 982 28.68 43.20 3.15
N VAL A 983 27.92 42.59 2.25
CA VAL A 983 28.36 41.80 1.09
C VAL A 983 27.59 42.20 -0.17
N THR A 984 28.23 42.25 -1.35
CA THR A 984 27.55 42.40 -2.66
C THR A 984 28.18 41.47 -3.71
N PRO A 985 27.43 40.57 -4.38
CA PRO A 985 27.96 39.52 -5.27
C PRO A 985 28.04 39.92 -6.76
N SER A 986 28.75 39.15 -7.57
CA SER A 986 28.77 39.23 -9.04
C SER A 986 29.07 37.87 -9.70
N ASP A 987 28.50 37.69 -10.89
CA ASP A 987 28.65 36.62 -11.89
C ASP A 987 29.77 36.93 -12.91
N GLY A 988 30.14 38.20 -13.07
CA GLY A 988 31.07 38.72 -14.10
C GLY A 988 30.38 39.47 -15.24
N ILE A 989 29.04 39.50 -15.29
CA ILE A 989 28.21 40.21 -16.26
C ILE A 989 27.48 41.38 -15.57
N GLU A 990 26.73 41.12 -14.50
CA GLU A 990 26.06 42.11 -13.66
C GLU A 990 26.53 42.01 -12.18
N SER A 991 25.72 42.51 -11.23
CA SER A 991 26.01 42.48 -9.79
C SER A 991 24.71 42.49 -8.99
N GLY A 992 24.64 41.67 -7.96
CA GLY A 992 23.43 41.50 -7.14
C GLY A 992 23.17 42.65 -6.17
N GLU A 993 22.05 42.55 -5.44
CA GLU A 993 21.78 43.48 -4.34
C GLU A 993 22.72 43.25 -3.13
N LYS A 994 22.94 44.31 -2.36
CA LYS A 994 23.79 44.27 -1.15
C LYS A 994 23.04 43.63 0.02
N VAL A 995 23.61 42.59 0.61
CA VAL A 995 23.07 41.89 1.79
C VAL A 995 23.94 42.14 3.02
N SER A 996 23.28 42.38 4.15
CA SER A 996 23.92 42.65 5.44
C SER A 996 23.89 41.42 6.35
N SER A 997 24.97 41.16 7.08
CA SER A 997 25.00 40.15 8.13
C SER A 997 24.29 40.60 9.40
N GLY A 998 24.03 39.65 10.31
CA GLY A 998 23.73 39.95 11.71
C GLY A 998 24.92 40.55 12.46
N TYR A 999 24.64 41.09 13.64
CA TYR A 999 25.65 41.58 14.58
C TYR A 999 26.23 40.43 15.43
N VAL A 1000 27.54 40.47 15.73
CA VAL A 1000 28.23 39.47 16.55
C VAL A 1000 28.99 40.14 17.71
N LEU A 1001 28.71 39.74 18.95
CA LEU A 1001 29.36 40.23 20.17
C LEU A 1001 30.79 39.68 20.30
N VAL A 1002 31.76 40.55 20.57
CA VAL A 1002 33.14 40.16 20.94
C VAL A 1002 33.25 39.96 22.46
N SER A 1003 33.65 38.76 22.90
CA SER A 1003 33.51 38.29 24.29
C SER A 1003 34.75 37.55 24.83
N PRO A 1004 35.06 37.63 26.14
CA PRO A 1004 36.10 36.85 26.81
C PRO A 1004 35.61 35.50 27.38
N PHE A 1005 34.29 35.26 27.43
CA PHE A 1005 33.70 33.99 27.84
C PHE A 1005 33.87 32.92 26.75
N GLU A 1006 33.70 31.64 27.07
CA GLU A 1006 33.77 30.56 26.05
C GLU A 1006 32.46 30.42 25.25
N GLY A 1007 31.38 31.06 25.70
CA GLY A 1007 30.10 31.15 24.99
C GLY A 1007 29.12 32.10 25.69
N GLY A 1008 27.98 32.32 25.04
CA GLY A 1008 26.88 33.15 25.54
C GLY A 1008 26.96 34.63 25.13
N SER A 1009 25.79 35.20 24.84
CA SER A 1009 25.53 36.64 24.66
C SER A 1009 25.20 37.37 25.97
N GLY A 1010 24.92 36.62 27.04
CA GLY A 1010 24.56 37.15 28.36
C GLY A 1010 23.07 37.42 28.56
N THR A 1011 22.23 36.91 27.64
CA THR A 1011 20.76 37.01 27.72
C THR A 1011 20.17 35.79 28.44
N GLU A 1012 18.92 35.86 28.91
CA GLU A 1012 18.31 34.74 29.67
C GLU A 1012 18.26 33.43 28.87
N ALA A 1013 18.08 33.52 27.55
CA ALA A 1013 18.04 32.38 26.64
C ALA A 1013 19.44 31.88 26.20
N ASP A 1014 20.48 32.69 26.39
CA ASP A 1014 21.85 32.42 25.95
C ASP A 1014 22.85 33.08 26.95
N PRO A 1015 22.95 32.53 28.18
CA PRO A 1015 23.73 33.12 29.27
C PRO A 1015 25.24 32.95 29.06
N PHE A 1016 26.03 33.88 29.62
CA PHE A 1016 27.49 33.79 29.57
C PHE A 1016 28.01 32.54 30.27
N LEU A 1017 28.77 31.72 29.54
CA LEU A 1017 29.31 30.45 30.04
C LEU A 1017 30.62 30.66 30.80
N ILE A 1018 30.63 30.24 32.07
CA ILE A 1018 31.77 30.33 32.99
C ILE A 1018 32.39 28.95 33.14
N THR A 1019 33.65 28.80 32.70
CA THR A 1019 34.42 27.55 32.87
C THR A 1019 35.64 27.71 33.79
N THR A 1020 35.98 28.95 34.16
CA THR A 1020 37.17 29.28 34.97
C THR A 1020 36.90 30.35 36.03
N ALA A 1021 37.65 30.28 37.14
CA ALA A 1021 37.62 31.31 38.18
C ALA A 1021 38.00 32.72 37.67
N ALA A 1022 38.82 32.81 36.60
CA ALA A 1022 39.19 34.08 35.98
C ALA A 1022 38.02 34.74 35.20
N GLN A 1023 37.11 33.95 34.62
CA GLN A 1023 35.88 34.46 34.02
C GLN A 1023 34.89 34.90 35.11
N LEU A 1024 34.77 34.13 36.19
CA LEU A 1024 33.98 34.52 37.37
C LEU A 1024 34.48 35.85 37.98
N ASP A 1025 35.79 36.04 38.05
CA ASP A 1025 36.44 37.28 38.50
C ASP A 1025 36.23 38.45 37.52
N SER A 1026 36.17 38.17 36.22
CA SER A 1026 35.90 39.15 35.16
C SER A 1026 34.50 39.76 35.28
N ILE A 1027 33.52 39.01 35.81
CA ILE A 1027 32.17 39.55 36.06
C ILE A 1027 32.21 40.58 37.18
N ARG A 1028 32.73 40.25 38.37
CA ARG A 1028 32.76 41.18 39.52
C ARG A 1028 33.63 42.42 39.28
N THR A 1029 34.57 42.38 38.33
CA THR A 1029 35.45 43.52 38.01
C THR A 1029 34.86 44.47 36.97
N ASN A 1030 33.81 44.07 36.23
CA ASN A 1030 33.10 44.90 35.25
C ASN A 1030 31.60 45.07 35.60
N ILE A 1031 31.17 44.66 36.80
CA ILE A 1031 29.76 44.61 37.23
C ILE A 1031 29.04 45.97 37.24
N ASP A 1032 29.78 47.07 37.22
CA ASP A 1032 29.24 48.44 37.18
C ASP A 1032 29.02 48.98 35.75
N ASP A 1033 29.47 48.26 34.71
CA ASP A 1033 29.16 48.60 33.32
C ASP A 1033 27.74 48.15 32.93
N LEU A 1034 27.08 48.95 32.08
CA LEU A 1034 25.69 48.77 31.67
C LEU A 1034 25.48 47.44 30.93
N GLY A 1035 24.96 46.45 31.64
CA GLY A 1035 24.62 45.12 31.14
C GLY A 1035 25.03 43.98 32.08
N TYR A 1036 26.07 44.17 32.92
CA TYR A 1036 26.62 43.09 33.76
C TYR A 1036 25.84 42.86 35.05
N ILE A 1037 25.36 43.95 35.68
CA ILE A 1037 24.56 43.87 36.91
C ILE A 1037 23.21 43.14 36.71
N THR A 1038 22.70 43.15 35.49
CA THR A 1038 21.49 42.44 35.00
C THR A 1038 21.82 41.23 34.12
N GLY A 1039 23.09 40.81 34.05
CA GLY A 1039 23.53 39.78 33.11
C GLY A 1039 23.07 38.38 33.52
N HIS A 1040 22.87 37.50 32.54
CA HIS A 1040 22.57 36.10 32.78
C HIS A 1040 23.85 35.26 32.60
N TYR A 1041 24.13 34.42 33.60
CA TYR A 1041 25.37 33.66 33.76
C TYR A 1041 25.06 32.20 34.05
N LYS A 1042 25.89 31.31 33.52
CA LYS A 1042 25.76 29.86 33.70
C LYS A 1042 27.13 29.22 33.93
N LEU A 1043 27.26 28.39 34.96
CA LEU A 1043 28.44 27.53 35.10
C LEU A 1043 28.41 26.43 34.03
N ASN A 1044 29.58 26.14 33.44
CA ASN A 1044 29.78 25.07 32.46
C ASN A 1044 31.00 24.20 32.87
N ASN A 1045 31.40 24.28 34.13
CA ASN A 1045 32.42 23.47 34.78
C ASN A 1045 32.34 23.69 36.30
N ASP A 1046 32.87 22.75 37.09
CA ASP A 1046 33.13 22.99 38.52
C ASP A 1046 34.25 24.02 38.69
N ILE A 1047 34.10 24.95 39.64
CA ILE A 1047 35.02 26.08 39.86
C ILE A 1047 35.73 25.93 41.21
N ASP A 1048 37.03 25.66 41.15
CA ASP A 1048 37.93 25.70 42.32
C ASP A 1048 38.39 27.14 42.61
N LEU A 1049 38.01 27.67 43.77
CA LEU A 1049 38.48 28.97 44.29
C LEU A 1049 39.66 28.83 45.26
N ASN A 1050 40.13 27.61 45.56
CA ASN A 1050 41.34 27.35 46.33
C ASN A 1050 42.63 27.55 45.51
N VAL A 1051 42.63 28.55 44.63
CA VAL A 1051 43.75 28.91 43.75
C VAL A 1051 44.08 30.40 43.86
N ALA A 1052 45.32 30.77 43.52
CA ALA A 1052 45.75 32.15 43.56
C ALA A 1052 45.11 32.97 42.41
N PRO A 1053 44.64 34.21 42.63
CA PRO A 1053 44.74 34.99 43.87
C PRO A 1053 43.61 34.75 44.90
N TYR A 1054 42.55 34.04 44.52
CA TYR A 1054 41.29 33.94 45.27
C TYR A 1054 41.41 33.34 46.67
N ASN A 1055 42.39 32.45 46.90
CA ASN A 1055 42.68 31.88 48.21
C ASN A 1055 43.73 32.65 49.05
N GLN A 1056 44.07 33.90 48.69
CA GLN A 1056 45.14 34.66 49.33
C GLN A 1056 44.65 35.92 50.07
N GLY A 1057 45.32 36.25 51.19
CA GLY A 1057 45.01 37.45 51.97
C GLY A 1057 43.61 37.39 52.59
N ASN A 1058 42.75 38.34 52.20
CA ASN A 1058 41.35 38.39 52.61
C ASN A 1058 40.45 37.41 51.84
N GLY A 1059 40.98 36.71 50.82
CA GLY A 1059 40.24 35.73 50.03
C GLY A 1059 39.40 36.32 48.89
N TRP A 1060 38.29 35.67 48.56
CA TRP A 1060 37.34 36.11 47.55
C TRP A 1060 36.68 37.44 47.92
N ILE A 1061 36.39 38.26 46.91
CA ILE A 1061 35.69 39.55 47.06
C ILE A 1061 34.22 39.32 46.63
N PRO A 1062 33.24 39.45 47.54
CA PRO A 1062 31.83 39.21 47.23
C PRO A 1062 31.33 40.06 46.05
N PHE A 1063 30.41 39.52 45.24
CA PHE A 1063 29.62 40.36 44.33
C PHE A 1063 28.78 41.34 45.18
N LYS A 1064 29.10 42.64 45.13
CA LYS A 1064 28.43 43.72 45.88
C LYS A 1064 28.47 43.51 47.41
N GLY A 1065 29.65 43.70 48.02
CA GLY A 1065 29.93 43.37 49.43
C GLY A 1065 29.58 44.44 50.49
N SER A 1066 29.14 45.64 50.08
CA SER A 1066 28.96 46.81 50.98
C SER A 1066 27.58 47.47 50.80
N PHE A 1067 27.04 48.06 51.86
CA PHE A 1067 25.77 48.79 51.78
C PHE A 1067 25.89 50.08 50.96
N GLY A 1068 25.56 49.98 49.67
CA GLY A 1068 25.58 51.11 48.72
C GLY A 1068 26.15 50.76 47.35
N ASP A 1069 26.77 49.60 47.19
CA ASP A 1069 27.40 49.15 45.93
C ASP A 1069 26.37 48.84 44.82
N GLY A 1070 25.09 48.73 45.18
CA GLY A 1070 24.03 48.14 44.36
C GLY A 1070 23.83 46.66 44.67
N ASP A 1071 22.98 46.01 43.88
CA ASP A 1071 22.50 44.64 44.02
C ASP A 1071 22.74 43.85 42.72
N PHE A 1072 22.98 42.54 42.80
CA PHE A 1072 22.99 41.68 41.61
C PHE A 1072 21.56 41.38 41.18
N ASP A 1073 21.15 41.89 40.01
CA ASP A 1073 19.76 41.84 39.49
C ASP A 1073 19.62 40.89 38.27
N GLY A 1074 20.68 40.15 37.95
CA GLY A 1074 20.73 39.18 36.85
C GLY A 1074 20.33 37.76 37.25
N THR A 1075 20.77 36.75 36.46
CA THR A 1075 20.64 35.33 36.79
C THR A 1075 22.00 34.68 36.93
N PHE A 1076 22.20 33.86 37.97
CA PHE A 1076 23.35 32.97 38.09
C PHE A 1076 22.85 31.52 38.24
N ASP A 1077 22.99 30.74 37.17
CA ASP A 1077 22.63 29.33 37.13
C ASP A 1077 23.88 28.47 37.40
N GLY A 1078 23.81 27.66 38.45
CA GLY A 1078 24.86 26.71 38.78
C GLY A 1078 24.90 25.50 37.85
N ASP A 1079 23.83 25.19 37.10
CA ASP A 1079 23.71 23.99 36.25
C ASP A 1079 24.04 22.66 36.96
N ASN A 1080 23.87 22.62 38.28
CA ASN A 1080 24.29 21.52 39.17
C ASN A 1080 25.82 21.35 39.32
N HIS A 1081 26.62 22.28 38.80
CA HIS A 1081 28.05 22.39 39.07
C HIS A 1081 28.37 22.87 40.48
N THR A 1082 29.58 22.53 40.91
CA THR A 1082 30.13 22.85 42.23
C THR A 1082 31.01 24.09 42.17
N ILE A 1083 30.85 25.04 43.09
CA ILE A 1083 31.91 25.99 43.45
C ILE A 1083 32.53 25.52 44.77
N SER A 1084 33.85 25.32 44.77
CA SER A 1084 34.59 24.75 45.90
C SER A 1084 35.68 25.68 46.44
N GLY A 1085 36.00 25.54 47.72
CA GLY A 1085 37.12 26.25 48.36
C GLY A 1085 36.91 27.76 48.51
N LEU A 1086 35.66 28.22 48.69
CA LEU A 1086 35.29 29.62 48.85
C LEU A 1086 35.79 30.19 50.20
N TYR A 1087 37.00 30.72 50.22
CA TYR A 1087 37.57 31.39 51.40
C TYR A 1087 37.30 32.90 51.36
N ILE A 1088 36.67 33.44 52.40
CA ILE A 1088 36.48 34.89 52.63
C ILE A 1088 36.85 35.22 54.08
N ASN A 1089 37.77 36.16 54.26
CA ASN A 1089 38.28 36.60 55.56
C ASN A 1089 38.61 38.09 55.52
N SER A 1090 37.57 38.92 55.40
CA SER A 1090 37.68 40.38 55.27
C SER A 1090 36.91 41.07 56.40
N SER A 1091 37.52 42.05 57.05
CA SER A 1091 36.84 43.01 57.94
C SER A 1091 36.14 44.13 57.18
N ASP A 1092 36.35 44.21 55.86
CA ASP A 1092 36.10 45.41 55.07
C ASP A 1092 34.77 45.33 54.30
N PHE A 1093 34.06 44.20 54.42
CA PHE A 1093 32.75 43.95 53.82
C PHE A 1093 31.72 43.68 54.93
N GLU A 1094 30.52 44.22 54.77
CA GLU A 1094 29.42 44.06 55.73
C GLU A 1094 28.51 42.88 55.37
N LEU A 1095 28.61 42.39 54.13
CA LEU A 1095 27.83 41.30 53.56
C LEU A 1095 28.79 40.22 53.05
N ILE A 1096 28.81 39.05 53.72
CA ILE A 1096 29.77 37.98 53.48
C ILE A 1096 29.08 36.78 52.82
N GLY A 1097 29.60 36.40 51.65
CA GLY A 1097 29.15 35.28 50.81
C GLY A 1097 29.80 35.36 49.43
N LEU A 1098 29.52 34.40 48.54
CA LEU A 1098 29.92 34.49 47.13
C LEU A 1098 29.35 35.78 46.51
N PHE A 1099 28.07 36.03 46.79
CA PHE A 1099 27.35 37.28 46.60
C PHE A 1099 27.12 37.94 47.97
N GLY A 1100 27.27 39.27 48.04
CA GLY A 1100 26.94 40.06 49.22
C GLY A 1100 25.48 40.54 49.20
N PHE A 1101 24.99 41.02 48.03
CA PHE A 1101 23.61 41.46 47.89
C PHE A 1101 22.99 41.10 46.52
N ILE A 1102 21.75 40.63 46.54
CA ILE A 1102 21.02 40.03 45.41
C ILE A 1102 19.61 40.64 45.33
N SER A 1103 19.17 41.00 44.13
CA SER A 1103 17.76 41.25 43.77
C SER A 1103 17.25 40.34 42.66
N GLY A 1104 18.14 39.67 41.93
CA GLY A 1104 17.89 38.70 40.85
C GLY A 1104 17.86 37.24 41.30
N THR A 1105 18.22 36.31 40.42
CA THR A 1105 18.01 34.87 40.62
C THR A 1105 19.32 34.08 40.76
N ILE A 1106 19.38 33.19 41.75
CA ILE A 1106 20.39 32.13 41.86
C ILE A 1106 19.68 30.77 41.88
N ARG A 1107 20.15 29.81 41.09
CA ARG A 1107 19.55 28.46 41.08
C ARG A 1107 20.55 27.36 40.78
N ASN A 1108 20.19 26.11 41.10
CA ASN A 1108 20.94 24.89 40.79
C ASN A 1108 22.41 24.91 41.27
N LEU A 1109 22.70 25.65 42.34
CA LEU A 1109 24.07 25.93 42.78
C LEU A 1109 24.44 25.13 44.03
N LYS A 1110 25.62 24.51 43.98
CA LYS A 1110 26.24 23.78 45.10
C LYS A 1110 27.51 24.50 45.58
N LEU A 1111 27.57 24.78 46.88
CA LEU A 1111 28.76 25.30 47.56
C LEU A 1111 29.35 24.24 48.51
N THR A 1112 30.66 24.03 48.46
CA THR A 1112 31.40 23.14 49.37
C THR A 1112 32.79 23.67 49.72
N ASP A 1113 33.31 23.21 50.86
CA ASP A 1113 34.72 23.29 51.24
C ASP A 1113 35.50 22.05 50.77
#